data_AF-A0A1I0QKB1-F1
#
_entry.id   AF-A0A1I0QKB1-F1
#
_cell.length_a   1.000
_cell.length_b   1.000
_cell.length_c   1.000
_cell.angle_alpha   90.00
_cell.angle_beta   90.00
_cell.angle_gamma   90.00
#
_symmetry.space_group_name_H-M   'P 1'
#
loop_
_entity.id
_entity.type
_entity.pdbx_description
1 polymer ?
#
loop_
_entity_poly.entity_id
_entity_poly.type
_entity_poly.pdbx_seq_one_letter_code
_entity_poly.pdbx_strand_id
1 'polypeptide(L)'
;MSTSFKTTCCYCGVGCGIVVHKDRQGKLHVEGDKDHPVNKGMLCSKGMNLHYTVMDTSDRLLYPEMRYNRYLPRQRVTWDQALERTAAVFKQIIQKHGPDSVAFYASGQCLTEEYYVVNKLIKGFIGSNNIDTNSRLCMSSAVAAYKMALGEDSVPGNYDDLELADCIFVAGANPAWCHPILWRRVEAAKAANPSLKIIVSDPRVTQSCALANLHLQLHPGTDIVLHHAIGRILIEQGFTDHAFISQHTEGFARYKETVMQRSLASAAAICGISETDIIEAATYIGKAKRFMTLWTMGLNQSVVGVNKNLSLINLHLITGHIGKQGCGPFSLTGQPNAMGGREVGGLSNLLPAHRLMNNPAHRKEVQEFWGGVPLSEKPGLTATEMFEALNSGKLKAIWILCTNPLVSLPDARLAEAALQKAKFVVVQEISSKPETLQYADVVFPAAAWTEKEGTMTNAERRISYLQKVADAPGEALPDSEIICRFAQKMGFHGFSYNNAAEIYDEHCRLTAGTNIDVSGLNYDLLKEKRSVQWPYPTGTTDLGTPRLFTDHQFYTPSAKAVIHSFDDDNKSAPPDKDYPLILTTGRIRDQWHTMSKTGKVSKLKQHIPAPFLEIHPDDAKERDIRADDIVEIFNSNGVVRVKAQLSTSIKKGVVFLPMHWGKILNNDLSRANNLTHNRLDPISKQPDFKYAAVQVQSYKKPQQRIIIIGAGAGACGFVKSYRPLNNTDEIIVFSKEDLPFYNRVMLPDYISGTQQWEQLVKMTDSEETDFNITLHRGVSVLQIDRENKTVTDSNGLVHEYDVLILAMGSRASVLRDTPPLKGIFTMRNRRDADAFIKHIDPAKGKVMIAGGGLLGIELAASLREMDIDVAVIQRSSKLMDRQLDRLGGQLLYEELTDRGIEILYNDEIERFTGSKQLDGIRLKSGRQIDCQAVVLSIGTTPNIELAQASELTCKRGVVVNEYLQTSDPAVYAIGEIAEFNGTLYGITAAAEQQAAVVARHLSGDITGYYQGTLFMNILKMHGTDLCSLGMVETPDDPAYEEVVFIDKSKRYYKKCLIHNDRLIGAILIGDKSEFLEFKDLIANKIELSDKRLELLRSGKKGEPVIGKLVCSCGSVGEGNITGKIKEGCTSLEKVCQATGAGMGCGSCRPEVQAILERTLPQQGKKKTEQLVTV
;
A
#
# COMPACT_ATOMS: atom_id res chain seq x y z
N MET A 1 -11.25 2.21 33.43
CA MET A 1 -11.32 3.49 32.72
C MET A 1 -10.26 3.45 31.64
N SER A 2 -10.62 3.81 30.40
CA SER A 2 -9.62 4.03 29.34
C SER A 2 -8.81 5.27 29.69
N THR A 3 -7.51 5.23 29.43
CA THR A 3 -6.64 6.41 29.58
C THR A 3 -6.52 7.06 28.21
N SER A 4 -6.62 8.39 28.13
CA SER A 4 -6.50 9.13 26.87
C SER A 4 -5.24 9.98 26.85
N PHE A 5 -4.61 10.08 25.68
CA PHE A 5 -3.35 10.80 25.46
C PHE A 5 -3.46 11.69 24.24
N LYS A 6 -2.97 12.93 24.31
CA LYS A 6 -2.95 13.87 23.18
C LYS A 6 -1.58 13.81 22.50
N THR A 7 -1.56 13.59 21.19
CA THR A 7 -0.32 13.42 20.40
C THR A 7 -0.56 13.83 18.94
N THR A 8 0.44 13.72 18.08
CA THR A 8 0.39 14.25 16.70
C THR A 8 0.62 13.17 15.64
N CYS A 9 -0.11 13.28 14.53
CA CYS A 9 -0.02 12.36 13.39
C CYS A 9 1.38 12.36 12.76
N CYS A 10 1.96 11.17 12.59
CA CYS A 10 3.31 11.00 12.04
C CYS A 10 3.36 10.71 10.52
N TYR A 11 2.40 11.19 9.73
CA TYR A 11 2.31 10.91 8.28
C TYR A 11 2.74 12.08 7.38
N CYS A 12 1.85 13.02 7.08
CA CYS A 12 2.17 14.16 6.21
C CYS A 12 2.59 15.37 7.03
N GLY A 13 3.22 16.37 6.39
CA GLY A 13 3.67 17.61 7.03
C GLY A 13 2.56 18.57 7.49
N VAL A 14 1.32 18.07 7.67
CA VAL A 14 0.18 18.86 8.19
C VAL A 14 0.23 18.99 9.71
N GLY A 15 0.62 17.92 10.43
CA GLY A 15 0.66 17.95 11.90
C GLY A 15 -0.72 17.90 12.57
N CYS A 16 -1.59 16.97 12.14
CA CYS A 16 -2.91 16.80 12.77
C CYS A 16 -2.80 16.29 14.21
N GLY A 17 -3.53 16.91 15.15
CA GLY A 17 -3.66 16.43 16.52
C GLY A 17 -4.59 15.22 16.62
N ILE A 18 -4.19 14.25 17.43
CA ILE A 18 -4.85 12.97 17.66
C ILE A 18 -5.04 12.76 19.16
N VAL A 19 -6.17 12.18 19.55
CA VAL A 19 -6.38 11.58 20.86
C VAL A 19 -6.27 10.06 20.73
N VAL A 20 -5.35 9.47 21.50
CA VAL A 20 -5.16 8.02 21.58
C VAL A 20 -5.82 7.51 22.85
N HIS A 21 -6.74 6.57 22.71
CA HIS A 21 -7.39 5.88 23.82
C HIS A 21 -6.73 4.52 24.03
N LYS A 22 -6.24 4.27 25.24
CA LYS A 22 -5.68 2.98 25.66
C LYS A 22 -6.63 2.29 26.62
N ASP A 23 -7.09 1.09 26.25
CA ASP A 23 -7.95 0.28 27.09
C ASP A 23 -7.18 -0.52 28.15
N ARG A 24 -7.90 -1.30 28.97
CA ARG A 24 -7.30 -2.13 30.03
C ARG A 24 -6.43 -3.28 29.50
N GLN A 25 -6.64 -3.71 28.26
CA GLN A 25 -5.86 -4.75 27.58
C GLN A 25 -4.67 -4.15 26.81
N GLY A 26 -4.50 -2.82 26.84
CA GLY A 26 -3.47 -2.12 26.09
C GLY A 26 -3.80 -1.86 24.62
N LYS A 27 -5.01 -2.18 24.15
CA LYS A 27 -5.43 -1.89 22.78
C LYS A 27 -5.60 -0.39 22.60
N LEU A 28 -5.20 0.08 21.42
CA LEU A 28 -5.21 1.48 21.05
C LEU A 28 -6.32 1.79 20.06
N HIS A 29 -7.05 2.87 20.31
CA HIS A 29 -7.98 3.49 19.37
C HIS A 29 -7.62 4.96 19.18
N VAL A 30 -7.92 5.54 18.01
CA VAL A 30 -7.57 6.94 17.71
C VAL A 30 -8.76 7.72 17.19
N GLU A 31 -8.85 8.98 17.60
CA GLU A 31 -9.75 9.98 17.03
C GLU A 31 -9.03 11.32 16.86
N GLY A 32 -9.62 12.25 16.11
CA GLY A 32 -9.03 13.58 15.95
C GLY A 32 -9.22 14.45 17.20
N ASP A 33 -8.17 15.16 17.60
CA ASP A 33 -8.24 16.15 18.67
C ASP A 33 -9.05 17.37 18.22
N LYS A 34 -10.25 17.54 18.79
CA LYS A 34 -11.19 18.62 18.45
C LYS A 34 -10.63 20.00 18.76
N ASP A 35 -9.73 20.09 19.74
CA ASP A 35 -9.15 21.35 20.21
C ASP A 35 -7.87 21.72 19.44
N HIS A 36 -7.33 20.80 18.62
CA HIS A 36 -6.08 21.06 17.91
C HIS A 36 -6.30 21.98 16.71
N PRO A 37 -5.57 23.12 16.60
CA PRO A 37 -5.88 24.19 15.64
C PRO A 37 -5.76 23.77 14.17
N VAL A 38 -4.85 22.83 13.89
CA VAL A 38 -4.57 22.36 12.53
C VAL A 38 -5.76 21.64 11.90
N ASN A 39 -6.32 20.65 12.62
CA ASN A 39 -7.28 19.71 12.06
C ASN A 39 -8.67 19.79 12.68
N LYS A 40 -8.85 20.45 13.82
CA LYS A 40 -10.16 20.69 14.46
C LYS A 40 -11.00 19.40 14.56
N GLY A 41 -10.37 18.31 15.01
CA GLY A 41 -11.01 16.99 15.13
C GLY A 41 -11.08 16.14 13.86
N MET A 42 -10.71 16.66 12.69
CA MET A 42 -10.72 15.89 11.44
C MET A 42 -9.49 14.99 11.30
N LEU A 43 -9.65 13.80 10.73
CA LEU A 43 -8.55 12.92 10.31
C LEU A 43 -8.83 12.35 8.91
N CYS A 44 -7.77 12.17 8.12
CA CYS A 44 -7.86 11.47 6.83
C CYS A 44 -7.90 9.95 7.03
N SER A 45 -8.16 9.18 5.96
CA SER A 45 -8.19 7.71 5.99
C SER A 45 -6.97 7.09 6.70
N LYS A 46 -5.77 7.62 6.43
CA LYS A 46 -4.52 7.18 7.07
C LYS A 46 -4.50 7.49 8.58
N GLY A 47 -4.95 8.70 8.96
CA GLY A 47 -4.97 9.14 10.36
C GLY A 47 -5.94 8.31 11.22
N MET A 48 -7.14 8.03 10.70
CA MET A 48 -8.15 7.20 11.38
C MET A 48 -7.67 5.77 11.65
N ASN A 49 -6.78 5.25 10.81
CA ASN A 49 -6.26 3.88 10.90
C ASN A 49 -4.83 3.82 11.45
N LEU A 50 -4.31 4.90 12.04
CA LEU A 50 -2.90 4.99 12.44
C LEU A 50 -2.52 3.99 13.56
N HIS A 51 -3.43 3.69 14.50
CA HIS A 51 -3.18 2.73 15.58
C HIS A 51 -2.84 1.32 15.08
N TYR A 52 -3.42 0.86 13.96
CA TYR A 52 -3.09 -0.45 13.39
C TYR A 52 -1.61 -0.59 13.01
N THR A 53 -0.88 0.51 12.80
CA THR A 53 0.56 0.46 12.45
C THR A 53 1.45 0.01 13.60
N VAL A 54 0.97 0.11 14.85
CA VAL A 54 1.68 -0.30 16.08
C VAL A 54 0.99 -1.49 16.76
N MET A 55 -0.31 -1.66 16.57
CA MET A 55 -1.05 -2.85 17.03
C MET A 55 -0.67 -4.11 16.23
N ASP A 56 -0.38 -3.98 14.92
CA ASP A 56 0.10 -5.09 14.10
C ASP A 56 1.64 -5.21 14.21
N THR A 57 2.07 -6.09 15.11
CA THR A 57 3.48 -6.39 15.42
C THR A 57 4.07 -7.53 14.58
N SER A 58 3.34 -8.04 13.58
CA SER A 58 3.72 -9.25 12.81
C SER A 58 5.06 -9.17 12.05
N ASP A 59 5.54 -7.96 11.77
CA ASP A 59 6.84 -7.73 11.11
C ASP A 59 7.80 -6.88 11.96
N ARG A 60 7.50 -6.69 13.25
CA ARG A 60 8.25 -5.78 14.11
C ARG A 60 9.66 -6.31 14.33
N LEU A 61 10.66 -5.44 14.22
CA LEU A 61 12.01 -5.74 14.68
C LEU A 61 12.05 -5.60 16.21
N LEU A 62 12.43 -6.69 16.90
CA LEU A 62 12.38 -6.78 18.36
C LEU A 62 13.76 -6.70 19.02
N TYR A 63 14.83 -7.09 18.32
CA TYR A 63 16.17 -7.22 18.89
C TYR A 63 17.23 -6.71 17.91
N PRO A 64 18.38 -6.22 18.39
CA PRO A 64 19.53 -5.96 17.53
C PRO A 64 19.94 -7.23 16.78
N GLU A 65 20.24 -7.08 15.49
CA GLU A 65 20.76 -8.16 14.66
C GLU A 65 22.08 -7.75 14.01
N MET A 66 23.00 -8.69 13.84
CA MET A 66 24.29 -8.45 13.22
C MET A 66 24.72 -9.60 12.32
N ARG A 67 25.46 -9.29 11.25
CA ARG A 67 26.23 -10.26 10.47
C ARG A 67 27.68 -10.25 10.93
N TYR A 68 28.23 -11.43 11.24
CA TYR A 68 29.68 -11.58 11.47
C TYR A 68 30.48 -11.47 10.15
N ASN A 69 29.85 -11.86 9.04
CA ASN A 69 30.35 -11.75 7.68
C ASN A 69 29.16 -11.48 6.75
N ARG A 70 29.33 -10.65 5.72
CA ARG A 70 28.31 -10.31 4.73
C ARG A 70 27.59 -11.50 4.12
N TYR A 71 28.28 -12.63 3.95
CA TYR A 71 27.71 -13.85 3.37
C TYR A 71 26.99 -14.76 4.38
N LEU A 72 27.06 -14.44 5.68
CA LEU A 72 26.38 -15.18 6.73
C LEU A 72 25.02 -14.54 7.07
N PRO A 73 24.01 -15.31 7.51
CA PRO A 73 22.74 -14.76 7.96
C PRO A 73 22.93 -13.81 9.15
N ARG A 74 22.01 -12.85 9.30
CA ARG A 74 21.92 -12.01 10.50
C ARG A 74 21.56 -12.88 11.70
N GLN A 75 22.15 -12.56 12.85
CA GLN A 75 21.87 -13.22 14.12
C GLN A 75 21.49 -12.20 15.18
N ARG A 76 20.57 -12.56 16.07
CA ARG A 76 20.25 -11.76 17.26
C ARG A 76 21.50 -11.60 18.12
N VAL A 77 21.76 -10.38 18.57
CA VAL A 77 22.86 -10.03 19.47
C VAL A 77 22.35 -9.07 20.55
N THR A 78 23.15 -8.84 21.58
CA THR A 78 22.85 -7.81 22.59
C THR A 78 23.09 -6.41 22.03
N TRP A 79 22.46 -5.40 22.63
CA TRP A 79 22.70 -3.99 22.31
C TRP A 79 24.17 -3.59 22.42
N ASP A 80 24.85 -4.00 23.50
CA ASP A 80 26.26 -3.67 23.71
C ASP A 80 27.15 -4.25 22.60
N GLN A 81 26.97 -5.52 22.25
CA GLN A 81 27.73 -6.15 21.16
C GLN A 81 27.52 -5.43 19.83
N ALA A 82 26.27 -5.12 19.48
CA ALA A 82 25.95 -4.44 18.22
C ALA A 82 26.54 -3.02 18.17
N LEU A 83 26.40 -2.24 19.25
CA LEU A 83 26.92 -0.87 19.33
C LEU A 83 28.45 -0.83 19.39
N GLU A 84 29.09 -1.72 20.16
CA GLU A 84 30.56 -1.82 20.23
C GLU A 84 31.16 -2.19 18.88
N ARG A 85 30.58 -3.17 18.18
CA ARG A 85 31.02 -3.53 16.84
C ARG A 85 30.87 -2.36 15.88
N THR A 86 29.70 -1.71 15.88
CA THR A 86 29.42 -0.58 15.00
C THR A 86 30.40 0.57 15.24
N ALA A 87 30.62 0.94 16.51
CA ALA A 87 31.56 1.99 16.89
C ALA A 87 33.00 1.63 16.52
N ALA A 88 33.44 0.39 16.75
CA ALA A 88 34.78 -0.07 16.38
C ALA A 88 35.01 0.02 14.86
N VAL A 89 34.04 -0.40 14.05
CA VAL A 89 34.13 -0.33 12.58
C VAL A 89 34.14 1.11 12.09
N PHE A 90 33.28 1.98 12.64
CA PHE A 90 33.27 3.41 12.31
C PHE A 90 34.62 4.06 12.66
N LYS A 91 35.16 3.83 13.87
CA LYS A 91 36.49 4.34 14.25
C LYS A 91 37.57 3.89 13.28
N GLN A 92 37.61 2.61 12.94
CA GLN A 92 38.62 2.07 12.03
C GLN A 92 38.52 2.69 10.63
N ILE A 93 37.31 2.84 10.11
CA ILE A 93 37.05 3.46 8.81
C ILE A 93 37.48 4.94 8.83
N ILE A 94 37.06 5.69 9.84
CA ILE A 94 37.40 7.12 10.00
C ILE A 94 38.92 7.31 10.14
N GLN A 95 39.59 6.50 10.96
CA GLN A 95 41.04 6.55 11.14
C GLN A 95 41.79 6.28 9.83
N LYS A 96 41.31 5.35 9.00
CA LYS A 96 41.97 4.94 7.76
C LYS A 96 41.66 5.85 6.57
N HIS A 97 40.44 6.39 6.51
CA HIS A 97 39.90 7.05 5.31
C HIS A 97 39.41 8.48 5.56
N GLY A 98 39.52 9.00 6.77
CA GLY A 98 39.02 10.31 7.17
C GLY A 98 37.53 10.31 7.53
N PRO A 99 37.03 11.39 8.15
CA PRO A 99 35.65 11.47 8.63
C PRO A 99 34.61 11.45 7.51
N ASP A 100 34.94 11.96 6.32
CA ASP A 100 34.05 11.95 5.15
C ASP A 100 33.87 10.56 4.50
N SER A 101 34.43 9.51 5.10
CA SER A 101 34.27 8.12 4.64
C SER A 101 33.06 7.41 5.26
N VAL A 102 32.34 8.06 6.19
CA VAL A 102 31.09 7.58 6.80
C VAL A 102 29.96 8.58 6.57
N ALA A 103 28.72 8.11 6.52
CA ALA A 103 27.55 8.99 6.37
C ALA A 103 26.31 8.50 7.12
N PHE A 104 25.39 9.43 7.39
CA PHE A 104 24.06 9.17 7.91
C PHE A 104 23.01 9.60 6.88
N TYR A 105 22.13 8.67 6.50
CA TYR A 105 20.97 8.95 5.65
C TYR A 105 19.69 8.85 6.48
N ALA A 106 19.20 10.01 6.91
CA ALA A 106 18.07 10.15 7.81
C ALA A 106 16.76 10.52 7.08
N SER A 107 15.74 10.91 7.84
CA SER A 107 14.37 10.96 7.34
C SER A 107 13.55 12.06 7.97
N GLY A 108 12.68 12.75 7.22
CA GLY A 108 11.66 13.67 7.76
C GLY A 108 10.62 13.02 8.67
N GLN A 109 10.77 11.73 8.98
CA GLN A 109 10.05 11.01 10.03
C GLN A 109 10.70 11.14 11.41
N CYS A 110 11.98 11.48 11.49
CA CYS A 110 12.69 11.63 12.76
C CYS A 110 12.07 12.77 13.58
N LEU A 111 12.05 12.60 14.89
CA LEU A 111 11.71 13.67 15.83
C LEU A 111 12.83 14.71 15.84
N THR A 112 12.53 15.94 16.27
CA THR A 112 13.51 17.03 16.25
C THR A 112 14.72 16.70 17.11
N GLU A 113 14.52 16.00 18.23
CA GLU A 113 15.56 15.53 19.14
C GLU A 113 16.49 14.51 18.46
N GLU A 114 15.92 13.59 17.70
CA GLU A 114 16.65 12.56 16.95
C GLU A 114 17.52 13.20 15.87
N TYR A 115 16.94 14.15 15.14
CA TYR A 115 17.66 14.94 14.16
C TYR A 115 18.78 15.78 14.79
N TYR A 116 18.52 16.37 15.95
CA TYR A 116 19.48 17.20 16.66
C TYR A 116 20.72 16.37 17.06
N VAL A 117 20.53 15.22 17.73
CA VAL A 117 21.66 14.42 18.20
C VAL A 117 22.46 13.79 17.07
N VAL A 118 21.83 13.34 15.98
CA VAL A 118 22.58 12.79 14.83
C VAL A 118 23.36 13.90 14.12
N ASN A 119 22.81 15.11 14.00
CA ASN A 119 23.50 16.24 13.39
C ASN A 119 24.66 16.75 14.27
N LYS A 120 24.46 16.84 15.58
CA LYS A 120 25.50 17.13 16.57
C LYS A 120 26.64 16.11 16.48
N LEU A 121 26.32 14.82 16.42
CA LEU A 121 27.30 13.73 16.32
C LEU A 121 28.17 13.83 15.06
N ILE A 122 27.55 13.87 13.87
CA ILE A 122 28.28 13.80 12.61
C ILE A 122 29.11 15.07 12.36
N LYS A 123 28.52 16.25 12.58
CA LYS A 123 29.20 17.54 12.31
C LYS A 123 30.12 17.95 13.44
N GLY A 124 29.63 17.90 14.67
CA GLY A 124 30.32 18.40 15.85
C GLY A 124 31.39 17.46 16.42
N PHE A 125 31.30 16.15 16.21
CA PHE A 125 32.23 15.19 16.86
C PHE A 125 32.98 14.30 15.88
N ILE A 126 32.30 13.74 14.87
CA ILE A 126 32.98 13.00 13.79
C ILE A 126 33.75 13.97 12.89
N GLY A 127 33.25 15.20 12.71
CA GLY A 127 33.89 16.23 11.89
C GLY A 127 33.60 16.09 10.40
N SER A 128 32.46 15.51 10.03
CA SER A 128 31.98 15.43 8.64
C SER A 128 30.62 16.09 8.48
N ASN A 129 30.35 16.64 7.30
CA ASN A 129 29.02 17.14 6.93
C ASN A 129 28.18 16.08 6.19
N ASN A 130 28.62 14.82 6.12
CA ASN A 130 27.95 13.71 5.43
C ASN A 130 26.72 13.19 6.19
N ILE A 131 25.75 14.07 6.37
CA ILE A 131 24.38 13.76 6.75
C ILE A 131 23.44 14.38 5.74
N ASP A 132 22.50 13.60 5.23
CA ASP A 132 21.40 14.13 4.45
C ASP A 132 20.14 13.32 4.74
N THR A 133 19.01 13.83 4.28
CA THR A 133 17.70 13.21 4.56
C THR A 133 16.91 13.05 3.28
N ASN A 134 15.91 12.18 3.29
CA ASN A 134 14.90 12.18 2.22
C ASN A 134 14.14 13.52 2.08
N SER A 135 14.28 14.49 3.00
CA SER A 135 13.80 15.87 2.79
C SER A 135 14.51 16.55 1.62
N ARG A 136 15.76 16.16 1.28
CA ARG A 136 16.46 16.53 0.04
C ARG A 136 15.63 16.21 -1.20
N LEU A 137 14.96 15.06 -1.19
CA LEU A 137 14.15 14.58 -2.30
C LEU A 137 12.79 15.29 -2.38
N CYS A 138 12.45 16.10 -1.36
CA CYS A 138 11.10 16.58 -1.09
C CYS A 138 11.01 18.11 -1.25
N MET A 139 11.70 18.89 -0.40
CA MET A 139 11.46 20.33 -0.24
C MET A 139 12.69 21.21 -0.51
N SER A 140 13.86 20.64 -0.80
CA SER A 140 15.11 21.43 -0.85
C SER A 140 15.06 22.58 -1.85
N SER A 141 14.34 22.43 -2.98
CA SER A 141 14.13 23.51 -3.94
C SER A 141 13.31 24.68 -3.37
N ALA A 142 12.26 24.40 -2.61
CA ALA A 142 11.45 25.43 -1.93
C ALA A 142 12.25 26.15 -0.84
N VAL A 143 13.03 25.39 -0.07
CA VAL A 143 13.92 25.92 0.99
C VAL A 143 14.94 26.89 0.40
N ALA A 144 15.60 26.49 -0.69
CA ALA A 144 16.56 27.36 -1.38
C ALA A 144 15.88 28.62 -1.93
N ALA A 145 14.68 28.50 -2.50
CA ALA A 145 13.93 29.65 -3.02
C ALA A 145 13.48 30.62 -1.92
N TYR A 146 12.96 30.14 -0.79
CA TYR A 146 12.65 30.99 0.37
C TYR A 146 13.90 31.73 0.86
N LYS A 147 15.01 31.01 1.01
CA LYS A 147 16.28 31.62 1.43
C LYS A 147 16.77 32.69 0.46
N MET A 148 16.66 32.45 -0.84
CA MET A 148 17.07 33.41 -1.87
C MET A 148 16.15 34.63 -1.93
N ALA A 149 14.83 34.46 -1.77
CA ALA A 149 13.87 35.56 -1.89
C ALA A 149 13.67 36.35 -0.58
N LEU A 150 13.71 35.66 0.57
CA LEU A 150 13.33 36.20 1.88
C LEU A 150 14.47 36.21 2.90
N GLY A 151 15.64 35.66 2.56
CA GLY A 151 16.85 35.63 3.38
C GLY A 151 17.07 34.32 4.16
N GLU A 152 16.00 33.63 4.56
CA GLU A 152 16.03 32.35 5.26
C GLU A 152 14.92 31.40 4.81
N ASP A 153 14.94 30.14 5.28
CA ASP A 153 13.83 29.19 5.10
C ASP A 153 12.63 29.56 5.99
N SER A 154 11.97 30.65 5.64
CA SER A 154 10.90 31.26 6.42
C SER A 154 9.59 31.21 5.65
N VAL A 155 8.73 30.24 6.00
CA VAL A 155 7.38 30.14 5.43
C VAL A 155 6.57 31.36 5.91
N PRO A 156 6.04 32.24 5.04
CA PRO A 156 5.42 33.50 5.50
C PRO A 156 4.04 33.34 6.13
N GLY A 157 3.18 32.52 5.52
CA GLY A 157 1.78 32.35 5.91
C GLY A 157 1.55 31.22 6.92
N ASN A 158 0.28 30.98 7.24
CA ASN A 158 -0.18 29.85 8.07
C ASN A 158 -1.43 29.18 7.48
N TYR A 159 -1.95 28.15 8.15
CA TYR A 159 -3.12 27.44 7.63
C TYR A 159 -4.42 28.22 7.74
N ASP A 160 -4.54 29.19 8.65
CA ASP A 160 -5.74 30.04 8.78
C ASP A 160 -5.90 30.99 7.59
N ASP A 161 -4.81 31.23 6.84
CA ASP A 161 -4.87 32.00 5.61
C ASP A 161 -5.69 31.31 4.52
N LEU A 162 -5.80 29.97 4.55
CA LEU A 162 -6.56 29.19 3.57
C LEU A 162 -8.05 29.55 3.57
N GLU A 163 -8.64 29.79 4.74
CA GLU A 163 -10.03 30.21 4.86
C GLU A 163 -10.27 31.67 4.47
N LEU A 164 -9.20 32.47 4.44
CA LEU A 164 -9.28 33.91 4.24
C LEU A 164 -8.95 34.32 2.82
N ALA A 165 -8.24 33.49 2.06
CA ALA A 165 -7.92 33.74 0.67
C ALA A 165 -9.20 33.99 -0.17
N ASP A 166 -9.08 34.86 -1.17
CA ASP A 166 -10.07 35.01 -2.24
C ASP A 166 -9.55 34.54 -3.61
N CYS A 167 -8.24 34.28 -3.71
CA CYS A 167 -7.65 33.49 -4.79
C CYS A 167 -6.61 32.49 -4.23
N ILE A 168 -6.76 31.21 -4.58
CA ILE A 168 -5.79 30.15 -4.29
C ILE A 168 -5.28 29.56 -5.60
N PHE A 169 -3.96 29.57 -5.79
CA PHE A 169 -3.30 28.91 -6.91
C PHE A 169 -2.52 27.68 -6.45
N VAL A 170 -3.03 26.49 -6.80
CA VAL A 170 -2.39 25.21 -6.56
C VAL A 170 -1.46 24.87 -7.74
N ALA A 171 -0.16 24.85 -7.51
CA ALA A 171 0.85 24.61 -8.56
C ALA A 171 1.60 23.29 -8.32
N GLY A 172 1.49 22.34 -9.25
CA GLY A 172 2.20 21.05 -9.18
C GLY A 172 1.92 20.26 -7.89
N ALA A 173 0.66 20.26 -7.44
CA ALA A 173 0.25 19.64 -6.18
C ALA A 173 -1.16 19.06 -6.25
N ASN A 174 -1.39 17.97 -5.50
CA ASN A 174 -2.71 17.37 -5.27
C ASN A 174 -3.02 17.34 -3.76
N PRO A 175 -3.27 18.51 -3.11
CA PRO A 175 -3.57 18.57 -1.69
C PRO A 175 -4.83 17.78 -1.30
N ALA A 176 -5.78 17.57 -2.21
CA ALA A 176 -6.96 16.75 -1.95
C ALA A 176 -6.62 15.32 -1.47
N TRP A 177 -5.55 14.72 -2.02
CA TRP A 177 -5.09 13.39 -1.63
C TRP A 177 -3.85 13.40 -0.72
N CYS A 178 -2.93 14.34 -0.95
CA CYS A 178 -1.65 14.38 -0.24
C CYS A 178 -1.74 15.10 1.11
N HIS A 179 -2.62 16.10 1.21
CA HIS A 179 -2.82 16.93 2.40
C HIS A 179 -4.32 17.11 2.71
N PRO A 180 -5.10 16.01 2.85
CA PRO A 180 -6.57 16.08 2.78
C PRO A 180 -7.19 17.04 3.78
N ILE A 181 -6.61 17.17 4.98
CA ILE A 181 -7.12 18.07 6.02
C ILE A 181 -7.02 19.54 5.62
N LEU A 182 -5.92 19.95 4.95
CA LEU A 182 -5.81 21.32 4.45
C LEU A 182 -6.80 21.54 3.30
N TRP A 183 -6.98 20.54 2.43
CA TRP A 183 -7.97 20.65 1.35
C TRP A 183 -9.41 20.69 1.88
N ARG A 184 -9.72 19.95 2.95
CA ARG A 184 -11.02 20.04 3.66
C ARG A 184 -11.31 21.45 4.17
N ARG A 185 -10.27 22.19 4.60
CA ARG A 185 -10.39 23.60 4.99
C ARG A 185 -10.67 24.48 3.78
N VAL A 186 -9.99 24.27 2.65
CA VAL A 186 -10.28 24.96 1.37
C VAL A 186 -11.70 24.66 0.86
N GLU A 187 -12.17 23.41 0.96
CA GLU A 187 -13.54 23.01 0.63
C GLU A 187 -14.57 23.76 1.48
N ALA A 188 -14.33 23.85 2.79
CA ALA A 188 -15.18 24.62 3.70
C ALA A 188 -15.14 26.12 3.37
N ALA A 189 -13.97 26.66 3.06
CA ALA A 189 -13.80 28.07 2.66
C ALA A 189 -14.54 28.38 1.35
N LYS A 190 -14.45 27.51 0.35
CA LYS A 190 -15.15 27.64 -0.94
C LYS A 190 -16.67 27.52 -0.78
N ALA A 191 -17.13 26.64 0.12
CA ALA A 191 -18.55 26.51 0.43
C ALA A 191 -19.08 27.78 1.14
N ALA A 192 -18.32 28.33 2.09
CA ALA A 192 -18.68 29.56 2.80
C ALA A 192 -18.56 30.81 1.90
N ASN A 193 -17.63 30.80 0.95
CA ASN A 193 -17.40 31.86 -0.02
C ASN A 193 -17.34 31.29 -1.45
N PRO A 194 -18.49 31.16 -2.14
CA PRO A 194 -18.53 30.66 -3.52
C PRO A 194 -17.71 31.52 -4.51
N SER A 195 -17.40 32.77 -4.17
CA SER A 195 -16.60 33.68 -5.02
C SER A 195 -15.09 33.39 -5.00
N LEU A 196 -14.59 32.65 -3.99
CA LEU A 196 -13.19 32.22 -3.90
C LEU A 196 -12.73 31.58 -5.22
N LYS A 197 -11.71 32.14 -5.86
CA LYS A 197 -11.15 31.61 -7.11
C LYS A 197 -10.08 30.57 -6.83
N ILE A 198 -10.19 29.40 -7.45
CA ILE A 198 -9.18 28.34 -7.34
C ILE A 198 -8.60 28.07 -8.72
N ILE A 199 -7.28 28.25 -8.85
CA ILE A 199 -6.50 27.88 -10.04
C ILE A 199 -5.72 26.62 -9.71
N VAL A 200 -5.70 25.64 -10.61
CA VAL A 200 -4.85 24.45 -10.48
C VAL A 200 -3.97 24.35 -11.72
N SER A 201 -2.66 24.23 -11.56
CA SER A 201 -1.73 23.91 -12.64
C SER A 201 -1.08 22.56 -12.39
N ASP A 202 -1.46 21.57 -13.19
CA ASP A 202 -0.96 20.19 -13.12
C ASP A 202 -1.23 19.51 -14.48
N PRO A 203 -0.31 18.72 -15.04
CA PRO A 203 -0.54 17.97 -16.29
C PRO A 203 -1.68 16.95 -16.17
N ARG A 204 -2.06 16.57 -14.95
CA ARG A 204 -3.19 15.67 -14.65
C ARG A 204 -4.38 16.47 -14.12
N VAL A 205 -5.58 16.05 -14.48
CA VAL A 205 -6.82 16.47 -13.83
C VAL A 205 -6.89 15.76 -12.47
N THR A 206 -6.19 16.32 -11.49
CA THR A 206 -6.15 15.76 -10.13
C THR A 206 -7.45 15.99 -9.38
N GLN A 207 -7.60 15.36 -8.22
CA GLN A 207 -8.81 15.53 -7.40
C GLN A 207 -8.96 16.96 -6.86
N SER A 208 -7.88 17.74 -6.79
CA SER A 208 -7.96 19.17 -6.50
C SER A 208 -8.65 19.97 -7.62
N CYS A 209 -8.67 19.47 -8.86
CA CYS A 209 -9.37 20.12 -9.97
C CYS A 209 -10.90 20.13 -9.80
N ALA A 210 -11.48 19.26 -8.96
CA ALA A 210 -12.92 19.21 -8.72
C ALA A 210 -13.51 20.51 -8.15
N LEU A 211 -12.68 21.37 -7.52
CA LEU A 211 -13.10 22.70 -7.07
C LEU A 211 -12.48 23.85 -7.89
N ALA A 212 -11.66 23.52 -8.89
CA ALA A 212 -10.95 24.54 -9.64
C ALA A 212 -11.92 25.35 -10.51
N ASN A 213 -11.77 26.67 -10.47
CA ASN A 213 -12.36 27.55 -11.46
C ASN A 213 -11.63 27.44 -12.80
N LEU A 214 -10.31 27.23 -12.73
CA LEU A 214 -9.43 27.14 -13.88
C LEU A 214 -8.40 26.04 -13.66
N HIS A 215 -8.32 25.10 -14.61
CA HIS A 215 -7.27 24.08 -14.65
C HIS A 215 -6.33 24.35 -15.83
N LEU A 216 -5.09 24.70 -15.50
CA LEU A 216 -4.00 24.91 -16.44
C LEU A 216 -3.27 23.58 -16.65
N GLN A 217 -3.74 22.77 -17.60
CA GLN A 217 -3.17 21.46 -17.90
C GLN A 217 -1.89 21.59 -18.75
N LEU A 218 -0.82 22.11 -18.14
CA LEU A 218 0.45 22.42 -18.80
C LEU A 218 1.26 21.19 -19.23
N HIS A 219 2.17 21.37 -20.18
CA HIS A 219 3.24 20.41 -20.46
C HIS A 219 4.23 20.36 -19.28
N PRO A 220 4.61 19.18 -18.77
CA PRO A 220 5.60 19.07 -17.70
C PRO A 220 6.88 19.86 -18.01
N GLY A 221 7.45 20.53 -17.01
CA GLY A 221 8.69 21.31 -17.18
C GLY A 221 8.51 22.76 -17.64
N THR A 222 7.30 23.19 -17.96
CA THR A 222 7.03 24.55 -18.48
C THR A 222 6.52 25.54 -17.43
N ASP A 223 6.62 25.20 -16.14
CA ASP A 223 6.09 25.99 -15.02
C ASP A 223 6.64 27.43 -14.98
N ILE A 224 7.95 27.62 -15.26
CA ILE A 224 8.57 28.96 -15.28
C ILE A 224 7.97 29.81 -16.42
N VAL A 225 7.78 29.20 -17.60
CA VAL A 225 7.17 29.86 -18.76
C VAL A 225 5.76 30.34 -18.42
N LEU A 226 4.97 29.49 -17.76
CA LEU A 226 3.63 29.85 -17.29
C LEU A 226 3.68 31.02 -16.29
N HIS A 227 4.53 30.94 -15.26
CA HIS A 227 4.62 32.01 -14.25
C HIS A 227 5.14 33.33 -14.85
N HIS A 228 6.07 33.29 -15.79
CA HIS A 228 6.54 34.47 -16.51
C HIS A 228 5.42 35.08 -17.36
N ALA A 229 4.63 34.27 -18.07
CA ALA A 229 3.49 34.75 -18.83
C ALA A 229 2.43 35.40 -17.93
N ILE A 230 2.11 34.80 -16.78
CA ILE A 230 1.22 35.40 -15.78
C ILE A 230 1.82 36.73 -15.27
N GLY A 231 3.10 36.74 -14.92
CA GLY A 231 3.81 37.94 -14.46
C GLY A 231 3.80 39.08 -15.49
N ARG A 232 3.98 38.75 -16.77
CA ARG A 232 3.84 39.69 -17.88
C ARG A 232 2.46 40.34 -17.89
N ILE A 233 1.39 39.55 -17.85
CA ILE A 233 0.02 40.06 -17.89
C ILE A 233 -0.31 40.90 -16.65
N LEU A 234 0.17 40.51 -15.46
CA LEU A 234 0.02 41.32 -14.25
C LEU A 234 0.66 42.70 -14.41
N ILE A 235 1.82 42.79 -15.07
CA ILE A 235 2.50 44.06 -15.36
C ILE A 235 1.75 44.86 -16.43
N GLU A 236 1.38 44.23 -17.55
CA GLU A 236 0.71 44.89 -18.68
C GLU A 236 -0.68 45.44 -18.28
N GLN A 237 -1.40 44.77 -17.39
CA GLN A 237 -2.72 45.20 -16.91
C GLN A 237 -2.65 46.09 -15.65
N GLY A 238 -1.46 46.42 -15.16
CA GLY A 238 -1.30 47.32 -14.01
C GLY A 238 -1.73 46.73 -12.66
N PHE A 239 -1.66 45.42 -12.49
CA PHE A 239 -2.01 44.72 -11.24
C PHE A 239 -0.84 44.60 -10.24
N THR A 240 0.29 45.24 -10.51
CA THR A 240 1.44 45.25 -9.61
C THR A 240 1.31 46.28 -8.49
N ASP A 241 1.80 45.95 -7.29
CA ASP A 241 1.86 46.89 -6.16
C ASP A 241 3.16 47.72 -6.23
N HIS A 242 3.10 48.84 -6.95
CA HIS A 242 4.26 49.71 -7.15
C HIS A 242 4.86 50.27 -5.85
N ALA A 243 4.03 50.54 -4.84
CA ALA A 243 4.50 51.05 -3.56
C ALA A 243 5.29 49.98 -2.81
N PHE A 244 4.74 48.77 -2.72
CA PHE A 244 5.43 47.63 -2.11
C PHE A 244 6.73 47.30 -2.85
N ILE A 245 6.70 47.25 -4.19
CA ILE A 245 7.88 46.94 -5.00
C ILE A 245 9.02 47.93 -4.70
N SER A 246 8.73 49.24 -4.74
CA SER A 246 9.73 50.29 -4.55
C SER A 246 10.32 50.29 -3.13
N GLN A 247 9.46 50.11 -2.12
CA GLN A 247 9.84 50.27 -0.72
C GLN A 247 10.46 49.00 -0.12
N HIS A 248 9.97 47.82 -0.52
CA HIS A 248 10.22 46.57 0.19
C HIS A 248 10.82 45.46 -0.67
N THR A 249 11.11 45.71 -1.95
CA THR A 249 11.76 44.72 -2.82
C THR A 249 12.95 45.28 -3.59
N GLU A 250 13.74 44.39 -4.15
CA GLU A 250 14.81 44.66 -5.12
C GLU A 250 14.71 43.70 -6.32
N GLY A 251 15.31 44.05 -7.46
CA GLY A 251 15.36 43.17 -8.65
C GLY A 251 14.21 43.28 -9.66
N PHE A 252 13.16 44.07 -9.38
CA PHE A 252 11.97 44.18 -10.26
C PHE A 252 12.27 44.60 -11.71
N ALA A 253 13.18 45.56 -11.93
CA ALA A 253 13.48 46.06 -13.27
C ALA A 253 13.96 44.94 -14.21
N ARG A 254 14.89 44.11 -13.73
CA ARG A 254 15.41 42.96 -14.48
C ARG A 254 14.34 41.89 -14.68
N TYR A 255 13.52 41.61 -13.65
CA TYR A 255 12.39 40.70 -13.79
C TYR A 255 11.41 41.14 -14.87
N LYS A 256 11.04 42.43 -14.88
CA LYS A 256 10.17 43.02 -15.91
C LYS A 256 10.77 42.84 -17.30
N GLU A 257 12.05 43.10 -17.49
CA GLU A 257 12.72 42.86 -18.77
C GLU A 257 12.59 41.39 -19.20
N THR A 258 12.93 40.44 -18.31
CA THR A 258 12.87 39.00 -18.59
C THR A 258 11.47 38.54 -19.01
N VAL A 259 10.42 38.86 -18.23
CA VAL A 259 9.07 38.37 -18.54
C VAL A 259 8.46 39.00 -19.80
N MET A 260 9.00 40.12 -20.26
CA MET A 260 8.57 40.79 -21.51
C MET A 260 9.24 40.22 -22.76
N GLN A 261 10.32 39.43 -22.64
CA GLN A 261 11.05 38.87 -23.78
C GLN A 261 10.21 37.88 -24.59
N ARG A 262 9.41 37.03 -23.92
CA ARG A 262 8.55 36.04 -24.57
C ARG A 262 7.14 36.61 -24.77
N SER A 263 6.58 36.41 -25.96
CA SER A 263 5.18 36.77 -26.24
C SER A 263 4.22 35.79 -25.54
N LEU A 264 3.00 36.26 -25.25
CA LEU A 264 1.96 35.43 -24.66
C LEU A 264 1.64 34.20 -25.53
N ALA A 265 1.50 34.40 -26.85
CA ALA A 265 1.26 33.32 -27.81
C ALA A 265 2.35 32.24 -27.79
N SER A 266 3.62 32.64 -27.70
CA SER A 266 4.75 31.69 -27.59
C SER A 266 4.71 30.93 -26.26
N ALA A 267 4.44 31.61 -25.14
CA ALA A 267 4.32 30.98 -23.84
C ALA A 267 3.14 29.99 -23.78
N ALA A 268 1.98 30.37 -24.32
CA ALA A 268 0.80 29.52 -24.43
C ALA A 268 1.10 28.24 -25.23
N ALA A 269 1.76 28.37 -26.38
CA ALA A 269 2.16 27.24 -27.21
C ALA A 269 3.14 26.30 -26.48
N ILE A 270 4.18 26.83 -25.81
CA ILE A 270 5.15 26.02 -25.06
C ILE A 270 4.47 25.29 -23.89
N CYS A 271 3.62 25.98 -23.15
CA CYS A 271 2.89 25.40 -22.03
C CYS A 271 1.78 24.43 -22.47
N GLY A 272 1.31 24.51 -23.72
CA GLY A 272 0.18 23.72 -24.21
C GLY A 272 -1.12 24.08 -23.50
N ILE A 273 -1.32 25.38 -23.25
CA ILE A 273 -2.49 26.00 -22.63
C ILE A 273 -2.95 27.19 -23.49
N SER A 274 -4.21 27.63 -23.38
CA SER A 274 -4.69 28.75 -24.19
C SER A 274 -4.20 30.10 -23.63
N GLU A 275 -4.03 31.10 -24.51
CA GLU A 275 -3.73 32.48 -24.10
C GLU A 275 -4.82 33.03 -23.17
N THR A 276 -6.08 32.72 -23.46
CA THR A 276 -7.24 33.11 -22.66
C THR A 276 -7.14 32.59 -21.23
N ASP A 277 -6.75 31.32 -21.04
CA ASP A 277 -6.61 30.74 -19.71
C ASP A 277 -5.47 31.38 -18.91
N ILE A 278 -4.34 31.73 -19.57
CA ILE A 278 -3.25 32.46 -18.92
C ILE A 278 -3.72 33.84 -18.47
N ILE A 279 -4.44 34.56 -19.34
CA ILE A 279 -5.01 35.87 -19.02
C ILE A 279 -6.03 35.75 -17.89
N GLU A 280 -6.87 34.72 -17.89
CA GLU A 280 -7.86 34.48 -16.83
C GLU A 280 -7.17 34.20 -15.48
N ALA A 281 -6.12 33.38 -15.47
CA ALA A 281 -5.31 33.14 -14.28
C ALA A 281 -4.70 34.45 -13.74
N ALA A 282 -4.07 35.24 -14.61
CA ALA A 282 -3.50 36.53 -14.24
C ALA A 282 -4.59 37.51 -13.74
N THR A 283 -5.78 37.48 -14.33
CA THR A 283 -6.91 38.33 -13.92
C THR A 283 -7.44 37.94 -12.54
N TYR A 284 -7.56 36.64 -12.24
CA TYR A 284 -7.94 36.16 -10.92
C TYR A 284 -6.92 36.58 -9.85
N ILE A 285 -5.63 36.46 -10.16
CA ILE A 285 -4.55 36.88 -9.25
C ILE A 285 -4.56 38.41 -9.08
N GLY A 286 -4.63 39.17 -10.17
CA GLY A 286 -4.56 40.63 -10.15
C GLY A 286 -5.75 41.32 -9.48
N LYS A 287 -6.92 40.67 -9.47
CA LYS A 287 -8.12 41.14 -8.75
C LYS A 287 -8.21 40.63 -7.32
N ALA A 288 -7.37 39.68 -6.93
CA ALA A 288 -7.37 39.14 -5.58
C ALA A 288 -6.95 40.24 -4.59
N LYS A 289 -7.58 40.25 -3.41
CA LYS A 289 -7.08 41.02 -2.26
C LYS A 289 -6.22 40.14 -1.36
N ARG A 290 -6.46 38.84 -1.42
CA ARG A 290 -5.87 37.81 -0.57
C ARG A 290 -5.51 36.61 -1.44
N PHE A 291 -4.26 36.63 -1.89
CA PHE A 291 -3.71 35.64 -2.82
C PHE A 291 -2.75 34.67 -2.12
N MET A 292 -3.06 33.39 -2.22
CA MET A 292 -2.21 32.30 -1.75
C MET A 292 -1.79 31.37 -2.89
N THR A 293 -0.58 30.84 -2.79
CA THR A 293 -0.16 29.69 -3.61
C THR A 293 0.10 28.48 -2.73
N LEU A 294 -0.28 27.30 -3.23
CA LEU A 294 -0.02 26.00 -2.61
C LEU A 294 0.76 25.13 -3.60
N TRP A 295 1.98 24.74 -3.28
CA TRP A 295 2.77 23.88 -4.17
C TRP A 295 3.53 22.78 -3.44
N THR A 296 4.02 21.79 -4.18
CA THR A 296 4.82 20.69 -3.63
C THR A 296 5.74 20.09 -4.71
N MET A 297 5.78 18.76 -4.79
CA MET A 297 6.66 17.96 -5.63
C MET A 297 6.65 18.30 -7.13
N GLY A 298 5.55 18.78 -7.71
CA GLY A 298 5.49 19.12 -9.14
C GLY A 298 6.47 20.24 -9.54
N LEU A 299 6.71 21.17 -8.62
CA LEU A 299 7.71 22.23 -8.78
C LEU A 299 9.07 21.80 -8.20
N ASN A 300 9.06 21.17 -7.02
CA ASN A 300 10.29 20.92 -6.27
C ASN A 300 11.19 19.85 -6.93
N GLN A 301 10.60 18.73 -7.38
CA GLN A 301 11.32 17.58 -7.92
C GLN A 301 11.66 17.76 -9.40
N SER A 302 12.51 18.74 -9.68
CA SER A 302 12.92 19.16 -11.02
C SER A 302 14.36 19.64 -11.04
N VAL A 303 15.06 19.48 -12.17
CA VAL A 303 16.41 20.04 -12.40
C VAL A 303 16.49 21.56 -12.42
N VAL A 304 15.35 22.25 -12.45
CA VAL A 304 15.24 23.71 -12.33
C VAL A 304 14.26 24.09 -11.21
N GLY A 305 14.15 23.22 -10.19
CA GLY A 305 13.17 23.34 -9.13
C GLY A 305 13.28 24.64 -8.34
N VAL A 306 14.49 25.16 -8.10
CA VAL A 306 14.66 26.45 -7.39
C VAL A 306 14.04 27.59 -8.18
N ASN A 307 14.28 27.64 -9.49
CA ASN A 307 13.73 28.68 -10.36
C ASN A 307 12.20 28.56 -10.52
N LYS A 308 11.65 27.34 -10.55
CA LYS A 308 10.19 27.14 -10.50
C LYS A 308 9.57 27.72 -9.23
N ASN A 309 10.20 27.52 -8.09
CA ASN A 309 9.74 28.07 -6.82
C ASN A 309 9.87 29.60 -6.76
N LEU A 310 11.01 30.15 -7.19
CA LEU A 310 11.23 31.60 -7.24
C LEU A 310 10.24 32.30 -8.17
N SER A 311 9.94 31.72 -9.33
CA SER A 311 8.98 32.31 -10.29
C SER A 311 7.57 32.41 -9.70
N LEU A 312 7.17 31.45 -8.86
CA LEU A 312 5.91 31.50 -8.13
C LEU A 312 5.94 32.54 -6.99
N ILE A 313 7.04 32.61 -6.23
CA ILE A 313 7.24 33.63 -5.17
C ILE A 313 7.23 35.04 -5.77
N ASN A 314 7.83 35.25 -6.94
CA ASN A 314 7.83 36.54 -7.63
C ASN A 314 6.42 37.07 -7.87
N LEU A 315 5.44 36.22 -8.17
CA LEU A 315 4.04 36.64 -8.35
C LEU A 315 3.48 37.29 -7.07
N HIS A 316 3.84 36.78 -5.89
CA HIS A 316 3.47 37.39 -4.61
C HIS A 316 4.19 38.72 -4.39
N LEU A 317 5.49 38.78 -4.70
CA LEU A 317 6.30 39.98 -4.49
C LEU A 317 5.86 41.14 -5.40
N ILE A 318 5.57 40.89 -6.68
CA ILE A 318 5.13 41.95 -7.60
C ILE A 318 3.71 42.43 -7.33
N THR A 319 2.88 41.62 -6.67
CA THR A 319 1.50 41.99 -6.30
C THR A 319 1.37 42.42 -4.84
N GLY A 320 2.45 42.40 -4.05
CA GLY A 320 2.44 42.76 -2.63
C GLY A 320 1.65 41.81 -1.73
N HIS A 321 1.41 40.56 -2.15
CA HIS A 321 0.67 39.54 -1.40
C HIS A 321 1.58 38.67 -0.53
N ILE A 322 2.32 39.30 0.39
CA ILE A 322 3.18 38.64 1.39
C ILE A 322 3.15 39.48 2.69
N GLY A 323 3.32 38.84 3.85
CA GLY A 323 3.22 39.54 5.14
C GLY A 323 1.80 40.01 5.51
N LYS A 324 0.79 39.53 4.78
CA LYS A 324 -0.61 39.95 4.92
C LYS A 324 -1.49 38.74 5.23
N GLN A 325 -2.60 38.99 5.92
CA GLN A 325 -3.60 37.96 6.21
C GLN A 325 -4.26 37.44 4.92
N GLY A 326 -4.45 36.12 4.82
CA GLY A 326 -4.97 35.45 3.63
C GLY A 326 -4.00 35.44 2.44
N CYS A 327 -2.72 35.75 2.67
CA CYS A 327 -1.73 35.90 1.62
C CYS A 327 -0.49 35.03 1.86
N GLY A 328 0.16 34.69 0.76
CA GLY A 328 1.56 34.30 0.79
C GLY A 328 1.88 33.01 0.06
N PRO A 329 3.15 32.85 -0.34
CA PRO A 329 3.61 31.63 -0.95
C PRO A 329 3.75 30.52 0.11
N PHE A 330 2.97 29.44 -0.02
CA PHE A 330 2.94 28.35 0.95
C PHE A 330 3.34 26.99 0.35
N SER A 331 4.53 26.52 0.69
CA SER A 331 5.01 25.19 0.29
C SER A 331 4.42 24.07 1.17
N LEU A 332 3.71 23.13 0.57
CA LEU A 332 3.13 21.99 1.27
C LEU A 332 4.20 20.93 1.57
N THR A 333 4.64 20.90 2.83
CA THR A 333 5.64 19.92 3.31
C THR A 333 5.10 18.49 3.25
N GLY A 334 5.88 17.58 2.66
CA GLY A 334 5.46 16.19 2.46
C GLY A 334 5.48 15.34 3.73
N GLN A 335 6.60 15.32 4.45
CA GLN A 335 6.86 14.45 5.61
C GLN A 335 6.60 15.17 6.95
N PRO A 336 6.33 14.43 8.05
CA PRO A 336 5.70 15.00 9.23
C PRO A 336 6.60 15.99 9.97
N ASN A 337 7.93 15.79 9.93
CA ASN A 337 8.91 16.63 10.61
C ASN A 337 10.08 17.04 9.71
N ALA A 338 9.82 17.18 8.41
CA ALA A 338 10.85 17.67 7.50
C ALA A 338 11.26 19.11 7.83
N MET A 339 10.42 19.92 8.49
CA MET A 339 10.78 21.27 8.94
C MET A 339 11.68 21.21 10.18
N GLY A 340 11.32 20.44 11.21
CA GLY A 340 12.18 20.24 12.39
C GLY A 340 13.59 19.73 12.04
N GLY A 341 13.68 18.84 11.06
CA GLY A 341 14.98 18.41 10.53
C GLY A 341 15.82 19.53 9.93
N ARG A 342 15.23 20.55 9.30
CA ARG A 342 15.95 21.69 8.74
C ARG A 342 16.32 22.72 9.81
N GLU A 343 15.43 22.91 10.80
CA GLU A 343 15.67 23.75 11.98
C GLU A 343 16.92 23.30 12.73
N VAL A 344 17.17 22.00 12.85
CA VAL A 344 18.36 21.49 13.54
C VAL A 344 19.55 21.21 12.60
N GLY A 345 19.44 21.54 11.32
CA GLY A 345 20.55 21.45 10.35
C GLY A 345 20.77 20.05 9.74
N GLY A 346 19.75 19.21 9.65
CA GLY A 346 19.83 17.82 9.18
C GLY A 346 20.16 17.61 7.70
N LEU A 347 20.39 18.66 6.90
CA LEU A 347 20.87 18.55 5.52
C LEU A 347 22.38 18.76 5.43
N SER A 348 23.01 18.19 4.40
CA SER A 348 24.47 18.20 4.23
C SER A 348 25.08 19.59 4.07
N ASN A 349 24.25 20.60 3.76
CA ASN A 349 24.64 21.98 3.53
C ASN A 349 24.07 22.98 4.56
N LEU A 350 23.46 22.51 5.65
CA LEU A 350 22.86 23.36 6.70
C LEU A 350 23.61 23.28 8.02
N LEU A 351 23.58 24.34 8.82
CA LEU A 351 23.90 24.32 10.25
C LEU A 351 22.61 24.48 11.07
N PRO A 352 22.58 24.05 12.34
CA PRO A 352 21.42 24.21 13.20
C PRO A 352 21.00 25.67 13.35
N ALA A 353 19.71 25.86 13.62
CA ALA A 353 19.00 27.11 13.82
C ALA A 353 19.37 28.19 12.82
N HIS A 354 19.25 27.81 11.54
CA HIS A 354 19.46 28.62 10.34
C HIS A 354 20.83 29.29 10.22
N ARG A 355 21.82 28.85 11.01
CA ARG A 355 23.21 29.25 10.81
C ARG A 355 23.69 28.90 9.39
N LEU A 356 24.54 29.77 8.88
CA LEU A 356 25.13 29.64 7.55
C LEU A 356 26.45 28.88 7.62
N MET A 357 26.52 27.73 6.94
CA MET A 357 27.72 26.88 6.89
C MET A 357 28.94 27.61 6.31
N ASN A 358 28.76 28.53 5.37
CA ASN A 358 29.84 29.32 4.78
C ASN A 358 30.25 30.54 5.63
N ASN A 359 29.56 30.83 6.73
CA ASN A 359 29.91 31.92 7.64
C ASN A 359 30.82 31.39 8.77
N PRO A 360 32.07 31.86 8.89
CA PRO A 360 33.01 31.37 9.91
C PRO A 360 32.56 31.69 11.35
N ALA A 361 31.87 32.81 11.58
CA ALA A 361 31.36 33.16 12.90
C ALA A 361 30.27 32.18 13.35
N HIS A 362 29.34 31.85 12.46
CA HIS A 362 28.30 30.85 12.72
C HIS A 362 28.88 29.46 13.01
N ARG A 363 29.91 29.04 12.25
CA ARG A 363 30.60 27.76 12.51
C ARG A 363 31.24 27.75 13.90
N LYS A 364 31.91 28.83 14.27
CA LYS A 364 32.57 28.99 15.56
C LYS A 364 31.56 28.96 16.71
N GLU A 365 30.45 29.68 16.58
CA GLU A 365 29.37 29.71 17.57
C GLU A 365 28.81 28.30 17.87
N VAL A 366 28.46 27.55 16.82
CA VAL A 366 27.93 26.19 16.98
C VAL A 366 28.99 25.23 17.54
N GLN A 367 30.26 25.37 17.11
CA GLN A 367 31.37 24.59 17.65
C GLN A 367 31.56 24.84 19.15
N GLU A 368 31.61 26.10 19.58
CA GLU A 368 31.78 26.51 20.98
C GLU A 368 30.62 26.01 21.83
N PHE A 369 29.39 26.11 21.32
CA PHE A 369 28.20 25.63 22.01
C PHE A 369 28.21 24.10 22.22
N TRP A 370 28.60 23.33 21.20
CA TRP A 370 28.66 21.86 21.31
C TRP A 370 29.90 21.34 22.04
N GLY A 371 30.99 22.13 22.10
CA GLY A 371 32.27 21.71 22.68
C GLY A 371 32.96 20.60 21.86
N GLY A 372 32.78 20.63 20.54
CA GLY A 372 33.24 19.62 19.60
C GLY A 372 34.46 20.02 18.76
N VAL A 373 34.67 19.35 17.63
CA VAL A 373 35.73 19.65 16.65
C VAL A 373 35.34 20.85 15.76
N PRO A 374 36.31 21.52 15.09
CA PRO A 374 36.01 22.56 14.13
C PRO A 374 35.07 22.08 13.02
N LEU A 375 33.99 22.84 12.78
CA LEU A 375 33.01 22.53 11.74
C LEU A 375 33.58 22.85 10.36
N SER A 376 33.42 21.91 9.42
CA SER A 376 33.85 22.11 8.03
C SER A 376 32.96 23.13 7.31
N GLU A 377 33.58 23.95 6.47
CA GLU A 377 32.89 24.89 5.58
C GLU A 377 32.33 24.23 4.31
N LYS A 378 32.82 23.03 4.00
CA LYS A 378 32.44 22.30 2.79
C LYS A 378 31.15 21.53 3.06
N PRO A 379 30.10 21.71 2.24
CA PRO A 379 28.93 20.85 2.30
C PRO A 379 29.31 19.37 2.18
N GLY A 380 28.62 18.51 2.91
CA GLY A 380 28.76 17.06 2.75
C GLY A 380 28.03 16.54 1.52
N LEU A 381 28.17 15.25 1.28
CA LEU A 381 27.48 14.56 0.19
C LEU A 381 25.96 14.63 0.39
N THR A 382 25.22 14.98 -0.66
CA THR A 382 23.76 14.91 -0.67
C THR A 382 23.25 13.47 -0.81
N ALA A 383 21.95 13.26 -0.58
CA ALA A 383 21.34 11.94 -0.58
C ALA A 383 21.68 11.09 -1.82
N THR A 384 21.66 11.64 -3.04
CA THR A 384 22.05 10.92 -4.26
C THR A 384 23.56 10.71 -4.35
N GLU A 385 24.34 11.75 -4.04
CA GLU A 385 25.81 11.70 -4.06
C GLU A 385 26.38 10.70 -3.03
N MET A 386 25.69 10.46 -1.91
CA MET A 386 26.07 9.43 -0.93
C MET A 386 26.08 8.03 -1.55
N PHE A 387 25.06 7.67 -2.35
CA PHE A 387 24.96 6.36 -2.96
C PHE A 387 25.90 6.23 -4.17
N GLU A 388 26.15 7.31 -4.91
CA GLU A 388 27.22 7.36 -5.90
C GLU A 388 28.61 7.17 -5.26
N ALA A 389 28.85 7.80 -4.10
CA ALA A 389 30.08 7.67 -3.35
C ALA A 389 30.27 6.25 -2.77
N LEU A 390 29.20 5.59 -2.33
CA LEU A 390 29.23 4.17 -1.93
C LEU A 390 29.56 3.27 -3.13
N ASN A 391 28.89 3.48 -4.25
CA ASN A 391 29.09 2.67 -5.46
C ASN A 391 30.50 2.80 -6.04
N SER A 392 31.08 4.00 -5.99
CA SER A 392 32.49 4.26 -6.38
C SER A 392 33.50 3.88 -5.30
N GLY A 393 33.04 3.58 -4.08
CA GLY A 393 33.86 3.25 -2.93
C GLY A 393 34.56 4.45 -2.28
N LYS A 394 34.20 5.70 -2.60
CA LYS A 394 34.65 6.89 -1.85
C LYS A 394 34.08 6.89 -0.43
N LEU A 395 32.77 6.64 -0.31
CA LEU A 395 32.11 6.39 0.97
C LEU A 395 32.25 4.91 1.33
N LYS A 396 32.54 4.61 2.59
CA LYS A 396 32.79 3.24 3.07
C LYS A 396 31.64 2.71 3.91
N ALA A 397 31.11 3.53 4.81
CA ALA A 397 30.00 3.14 5.68
C ALA A 397 28.82 4.11 5.55
N ILE A 398 27.61 3.56 5.66
CA ILE A 398 26.38 4.34 5.71
C ILE A 398 25.48 3.82 6.83
N TRP A 399 24.87 4.74 7.56
CA TRP A 399 23.80 4.45 8.51
C TRP A 399 22.49 5.01 7.96
N ILE A 400 21.56 4.12 7.63
CA ILE A 400 20.22 4.46 7.14
C ILE A 400 19.25 4.40 8.31
N LEU A 401 18.55 5.50 8.61
CA LEU A 401 17.57 5.57 9.70
C LEU A 401 16.20 6.09 9.22
N CYS A 402 15.14 5.35 9.56
CA CYS A 402 13.74 5.70 9.31
C CYS A 402 13.39 6.00 7.83
N THR A 403 14.07 5.36 6.86
CA THR A 403 13.84 5.59 5.43
C THR A 403 14.21 4.36 4.59
N ASN A 404 13.61 4.25 3.39
CA ASN A 404 13.85 3.16 2.45
C ASN A 404 14.38 3.71 1.10
N PRO A 405 15.71 3.90 0.95
CA PRO A 405 16.33 4.38 -0.29
C PRO A 405 16.07 3.48 -1.50
N LEU A 406 15.87 2.17 -1.31
CA LEU A 406 15.67 1.21 -2.41
C LEU A 406 14.32 1.32 -3.12
N VAL A 407 13.44 2.19 -2.63
CA VAL A 407 12.19 2.56 -3.28
C VAL A 407 12.11 4.07 -3.53
N SER A 408 12.69 4.89 -2.65
CA SER A 408 12.50 6.35 -2.66
C SER A 408 13.57 7.17 -3.38
N LEU A 409 14.79 6.66 -3.60
CA LEU A 409 15.82 7.36 -4.38
C LEU A 409 15.56 7.25 -5.88
N PRO A 410 16.01 8.21 -6.70
CA PRO A 410 16.09 8.03 -8.14
C PRO A 410 17.14 6.96 -8.47
N ASP A 411 17.01 6.34 -9.65
CA ASP A 411 17.87 5.22 -10.06
C ASP A 411 18.07 4.19 -8.93
N ALA A 412 16.94 3.58 -8.53
CA ALA A 412 16.94 2.70 -7.37
C ALA A 412 17.84 1.46 -7.53
N ARG A 413 18.23 1.09 -8.78
CA ARG A 413 19.21 0.05 -9.06
C ARG A 413 20.64 0.49 -8.74
N LEU A 414 21.00 1.75 -9.01
CA LEU A 414 22.27 2.31 -8.54
C LEU A 414 22.33 2.30 -7.01
N ALA A 415 21.26 2.71 -6.33
CA ALA A 415 21.20 2.69 -4.87
C ALA A 415 21.36 1.27 -4.31
N GLU A 416 20.76 0.28 -4.96
CA GLU A 416 20.92 -1.13 -4.61
C GLU A 416 22.35 -1.64 -4.82
N ALA A 417 22.95 -1.37 -5.98
CA ALA A 417 24.34 -1.72 -6.28
C ALA A 417 25.32 -1.04 -5.31
N ALA A 418 25.02 0.18 -4.89
CA ALA A 418 25.78 0.92 -3.90
C ALA A 418 25.80 0.21 -2.53
N LEU A 419 24.64 -0.27 -2.05
CA LEU A 419 24.56 -1.03 -0.80
C LEU A 419 25.27 -2.38 -0.87
N GLN A 420 25.23 -3.04 -2.02
CA GLN A 420 25.99 -4.28 -2.24
C GLN A 420 27.51 -4.05 -2.12
N LYS A 421 28.01 -2.91 -2.61
CA LYS A 421 29.44 -2.55 -2.61
C LYS A 421 29.93 -1.87 -1.33
N ALA A 422 29.05 -1.21 -0.58
CA ALA A 422 29.36 -0.52 0.67
C ALA A 422 30.20 -1.42 1.59
N LYS A 423 31.16 -0.89 2.36
CA LYS A 423 31.96 -1.73 3.27
C LYS A 423 31.23 -2.06 4.56
N PHE A 424 30.33 -1.19 4.99
CA PHE A 424 29.52 -1.41 6.18
C PHE A 424 28.17 -0.69 6.08
N VAL A 425 27.07 -1.40 6.29
CA VAL A 425 25.71 -0.84 6.23
C VAL A 425 25.01 -1.05 7.56
N VAL A 426 24.57 0.04 8.19
CA VAL A 426 23.75 0.03 9.39
C VAL A 426 22.32 0.45 9.01
N VAL A 427 21.33 -0.31 9.44
CA VAL A 427 19.91 0.01 9.22
C VAL A 427 19.18 0.09 10.56
N GLN A 428 18.58 1.25 10.83
CA GLN A 428 17.75 1.49 11.99
C GLN A 428 16.29 1.65 11.55
N GLU A 429 15.46 0.67 11.90
CA GLU A 429 14.13 0.49 11.31
C GLU A 429 13.16 -0.16 12.31
N ILE A 430 11.86 0.02 12.08
CA ILE A 430 10.79 -0.52 12.91
C ILE A 430 10.27 -1.88 12.41
N SER A 431 10.36 -2.13 11.11
CA SER A 431 9.77 -3.27 10.40
C SER A 431 10.84 -4.10 9.70
N SER A 432 10.64 -5.41 9.61
CA SER A 432 11.49 -6.33 8.86
C SER A 432 11.23 -6.35 7.35
N LYS A 433 10.25 -5.58 6.86
CA LYS A 433 9.85 -5.56 5.44
C LYS A 433 10.71 -4.73 4.49
N PRO A 434 11.27 -3.56 4.88
CA PRO A 434 12.05 -2.76 3.95
C PRO A 434 13.24 -3.52 3.37
N GLU A 435 13.41 -3.41 2.05
CA GLU A 435 14.43 -4.16 1.30
C GLU A 435 15.87 -3.80 1.71
N THR A 436 16.09 -2.64 2.32
CA THR A 436 17.42 -2.23 2.83
C THR A 436 17.98 -3.20 3.86
N LEU A 437 17.13 -3.87 4.65
CA LEU A 437 17.58 -4.81 5.68
C LEU A 437 18.41 -5.96 5.11
N GLN A 438 18.17 -6.39 3.86
CA GLN A 438 18.93 -7.48 3.25
C GLN A 438 20.43 -7.16 3.18
N TYR A 439 20.78 -5.88 3.01
CA TYR A 439 22.14 -5.39 2.88
C TYR A 439 22.77 -4.94 4.21
N ALA A 440 21.99 -4.91 5.29
CA ALA A 440 22.46 -4.49 6.60
C ALA A 440 23.49 -5.49 7.16
N ASP A 441 24.64 -4.96 7.58
CA ASP A 441 25.60 -5.65 8.43
C ASP A 441 25.17 -5.58 9.91
N VAL A 442 24.51 -4.48 10.31
CA VAL A 442 23.88 -4.30 11.63
C VAL A 442 22.47 -3.72 11.49
N VAL A 443 21.52 -4.27 12.24
CA VAL A 443 20.14 -3.79 12.35
C VAL A 443 19.88 -3.34 13.78
N PHE A 444 19.40 -2.12 13.94
CA PHE A 444 18.95 -1.59 15.24
C PHE A 444 17.42 -1.47 15.26
N PRO A 445 16.72 -2.17 16.17
CA PRO A 445 15.26 -2.07 16.29
C PRO A 445 14.88 -0.72 16.94
N ALA A 446 14.21 0.14 16.17
CA ALA A 446 13.78 1.46 16.64
C ALA A 446 12.35 1.45 17.20
N ALA A 447 12.03 2.37 18.11
CA ALA A 447 10.69 2.59 18.66
C ALA A 447 9.75 3.30 17.66
N ALA A 448 8.47 2.91 17.63
CA ALA A 448 7.44 3.51 16.78
C ALA A 448 6.81 4.76 17.42
N TRP A 449 5.90 5.43 16.71
CA TRP A 449 5.37 6.75 17.08
C TRP A 449 4.60 6.81 18.42
N THR A 450 4.04 5.70 18.93
CA THR A 450 3.44 5.63 20.27
C THR A 450 4.41 5.19 21.35
N GLU A 451 5.61 4.79 20.97
CA GLU A 451 6.57 4.08 21.84
C GLU A 451 7.73 4.98 22.28
N LYS A 452 7.78 6.19 21.74
CA LYS A 452 8.76 7.24 22.05
C LYS A 452 8.05 8.59 22.19
N GLU A 453 8.78 9.58 22.69
CA GLU A 453 8.32 10.96 22.81
C GLU A 453 9.29 11.92 22.12
N GLY A 454 8.81 13.10 21.76
CA GLY A 454 9.62 14.15 21.17
C GLY A 454 8.78 15.27 20.57
N THR A 455 9.34 15.99 19.61
CA THR A 455 8.66 17.10 18.93
C THR A 455 8.68 16.97 17.41
N MET A 456 7.66 17.55 16.77
CA MET A 456 7.59 17.70 15.32
C MET A 456 7.14 19.11 14.93
N THR A 457 7.74 19.66 13.89
CA THR A 457 7.37 20.94 13.28
C THR A 457 6.72 20.72 11.91
N ASN A 458 5.49 21.20 11.75
CA ASN A 458 4.70 21.05 10.51
C ASN A 458 5.00 22.14 9.45
N ALA A 459 4.27 22.15 8.34
CA ALA A 459 4.52 23.09 7.22
C ALA A 459 4.27 24.58 7.57
N GLU A 460 3.49 24.89 8.59
CA GLU A 460 3.22 26.28 9.03
C GLU A 460 4.07 26.69 10.23
N ARG A 461 5.22 26.02 10.46
CA ARG A 461 6.15 26.31 11.56
C ARG A 461 5.59 25.97 12.95
N ARG A 462 4.51 25.19 13.01
CA ARG A 462 3.87 24.81 14.27
C ARG A 462 4.56 23.60 14.87
N ILE A 463 5.13 23.79 16.06
CA ILE A 463 5.78 22.78 16.88
C ILE A 463 4.72 22.11 17.75
N SER A 464 4.70 20.78 17.74
CA SER A 464 3.80 19.97 18.56
C SER A 464 4.58 18.90 19.31
N TYR A 465 4.20 18.66 20.57
CA TYR A 465 4.70 17.53 21.34
C TYR A 465 4.05 16.23 20.90
N LEU A 466 4.87 15.19 20.76
CA LEU A 466 4.49 13.80 20.52
C LEU A 466 4.70 13.03 21.81
N GLN A 467 3.60 12.52 22.37
CA GLN A 467 3.58 11.81 23.65
C GLN A 467 3.82 10.31 23.47
N LYS A 468 4.63 9.71 24.35
CA LYS A 468 4.74 8.25 24.51
C LYS A 468 3.47 7.69 25.18
N VAL A 469 2.89 6.64 24.58
CA VAL A 469 1.60 6.02 24.99
C VAL A 469 1.75 4.53 25.36
N ALA A 470 2.69 3.84 24.73
CA ALA A 470 2.98 2.43 24.94
C ALA A 470 4.49 2.20 25.07
N ASP A 471 4.88 1.03 25.56
CA ASP A 471 6.27 0.62 25.53
C ASP A 471 6.61 -0.02 24.19
N ALA A 472 7.87 0.11 23.79
CA ALA A 472 8.36 -0.53 22.57
C ALA A 472 8.41 -2.05 22.78
N PRO A 473 8.02 -2.85 21.78
CA PRO A 473 8.03 -4.31 21.89
C PRO A 473 9.47 -4.86 21.85
N GLY A 474 9.71 -5.93 22.63
CA GLY A 474 11.02 -6.56 22.74
C GLY A 474 12.04 -5.63 23.42
N GLU A 475 13.20 -5.45 22.80
CA GLU A 475 14.28 -4.58 23.25
C GLU A 475 14.43 -3.33 22.35
N ALA A 476 13.41 -2.98 21.57
CA ALA A 476 13.46 -1.81 20.69
C ALA A 476 13.62 -0.50 21.49
N LEU A 477 14.42 0.45 20.98
CA LEU A 477 14.75 1.70 21.66
C LEU A 477 14.36 2.94 20.84
N PRO A 478 14.06 4.09 21.47
CA PRO A 478 13.95 5.37 20.77
C PRO A 478 15.21 5.69 19.95
N ASP A 479 15.02 6.29 18.78
CA ASP A 479 16.13 6.54 17.86
C ASP A 479 17.22 7.43 18.47
N SER A 480 16.83 8.46 19.25
CA SER A 480 17.75 9.36 19.94
C SER A 480 18.65 8.63 20.94
N GLU A 481 18.10 7.65 21.65
CA GLU A 481 18.83 6.83 22.61
C GLU A 481 19.87 5.94 21.91
N ILE A 482 19.51 5.32 20.79
CA ILE A 482 20.42 4.51 19.98
C ILE A 482 21.62 5.35 19.53
N ILE A 483 21.35 6.56 19.02
CA ILE A 483 22.39 7.50 18.55
C ILE A 483 23.29 7.94 19.70
N CYS A 484 22.73 8.28 20.86
CA CYS A 484 23.50 8.70 22.04
C CYS A 484 24.38 7.57 22.58
N ARG A 485 23.85 6.35 22.71
CA ARG A 485 24.63 5.18 23.14
C ARG A 485 25.76 4.87 22.15
N PHE A 486 25.52 4.99 20.85
CA PHE A 486 26.59 4.87 19.83
C PHE A 486 27.66 5.95 20.01
N ALA A 487 27.27 7.22 20.18
CA ALA A 487 28.22 8.32 20.40
C ALA A 487 29.09 8.10 21.65
N GLN A 488 28.51 7.56 22.73
CA GLN A 488 29.24 7.18 23.94
C GLN A 488 30.25 6.04 23.67
N LYS A 489 29.87 4.99 22.92
CA LYS A 489 30.81 3.92 22.50
C LYS A 489 31.88 4.45 21.53
N MET A 490 31.59 5.51 20.77
CA MET A 490 32.59 6.25 19.98
C MET A 490 33.59 7.01 20.86
N GLY A 491 33.28 7.23 22.15
CA GLY A 491 34.14 7.94 23.11
C GLY A 491 33.90 9.45 23.13
N PHE A 492 32.74 9.91 22.64
CA PHE A 492 32.38 11.33 22.59
C PHE A 492 31.59 11.75 23.83
N HIS A 493 31.93 12.92 24.40
CA HIS A 493 31.17 13.57 25.48
C HIS A 493 29.96 14.35 24.94
N GLY A 494 29.07 14.80 25.83
CA GLY A 494 27.92 15.63 25.44
C GLY A 494 26.73 14.85 24.86
N PHE A 495 26.69 13.53 25.07
CA PHE A 495 25.59 12.63 24.67
C PHE A 495 25.00 11.84 25.86
N SER A 496 25.25 12.27 27.10
CA SER A 496 24.76 11.63 28.32
C SER A 496 23.45 12.27 28.79
N TYR A 497 22.44 12.29 27.90
CA TYR A 497 21.10 12.81 28.22
C TYR A 497 20.28 11.75 28.97
N ASN A 498 19.50 12.19 29.95
CA ASN A 498 18.62 11.31 30.72
C ASN A 498 17.30 11.02 30.00
N ASN A 499 16.83 11.94 29.16
CA ASN A 499 15.57 11.85 28.43
C ASN A 499 15.55 12.80 27.21
N ALA A 500 14.48 12.73 26.41
CA ALA A 500 14.33 13.55 25.22
C ALA A 500 14.13 15.05 25.50
N ALA A 501 13.58 15.41 26.68
CA ALA A 501 13.38 16.81 27.05
C ALA A 501 14.71 17.56 27.19
N GLU A 502 15.73 16.95 27.79
CA GLU A 502 17.07 17.56 27.89
C GLU A 502 17.71 17.82 26.51
N ILE A 503 17.45 16.95 25.54
CA ILE A 503 17.91 17.15 24.15
C ILE A 503 17.20 18.35 23.53
N TYR A 504 15.88 18.43 23.71
CA TYR A 504 15.08 19.54 23.21
C TYR A 504 15.47 20.87 23.85
N ASP A 505 15.70 20.90 25.16
CA ASP A 505 16.16 22.09 25.89
C ASP A 505 17.52 22.58 25.37
N GLU A 506 18.45 21.66 25.06
CA GLU A 506 19.71 22.01 24.41
C GLU A 506 19.50 22.64 23.02
N HIS A 507 18.59 22.09 22.21
CA HIS A 507 18.22 22.67 20.93
C HIS A 507 17.59 24.07 21.08
N CYS A 508 16.65 24.24 22.02
CA CYS A 508 16.01 25.53 22.31
C CYS A 508 17.04 26.60 22.69
N ARG A 509 18.01 26.28 23.57
CA ARG A 509 19.09 27.20 23.94
C ARG A 509 19.93 27.62 22.73
N LEU A 510 20.23 26.70 21.82
CA LEU A 510 20.98 27.02 20.60
C LEU A 510 20.21 27.99 19.68
N THR A 511 18.88 28.04 19.74
CA THR A 511 18.09 28.92 18.86
C THR A 511 18.00 30.37 19.34
N ALA A 512 18.42 30.65 20.58
CA ALA A 512 18.30 31.97 21.20
C ALA A 512 18.93 33.08 20.33
N GLY A 513 18.19 34.16 20.10
CA GLY A 513 18.64 35.32 19.32
C GLY A 513 18.62 35.14 17.80
N THR A 514 18.11 34.00 17.29
CA THR A 514 17.92 33.79 15.85
C THR A 514 16.51 34.12 15.37
N ASN A 515 16.30 34.17 14.05
CA ASN A 515 14.96 34.36 13.48
C ASN A 515 14.01 33.16 13.68
N ILE A 516 14.50 32.03 14.20
CA ILE A 516 13.67 30.87 14.57
C ILE A 516 13.60 30.65 16.08
N ASP A 517 14.03 31.64 16.87
CA ASP A 517 14.21 31.52 18.32
C ASP A 517 13.02 30.83 19.00
N VAL A 518 13.28 29.68 19.63
CA VAL A 518 12.35 28.90 20.45
C VAL A 518 12.90 28.70 21.86
N SER A 519 13.77 29.60 22.32
CA SER A 519 14.38 29.57 23.65
C SER A 519 13.36 29.64 24.79
N GLY A 520 12.15 30.13 24.52
CA GLY A 520 11.05 30.15 25.49
C GLY A 520 10.30 28.81 25.62
N LEU A 521 10.64 27.80 24.82
CA LEU A 521 9.94 26.51 24.83
C LEU A 521 10.67 25.45 25.66
N ASN A 522 9.87 24.54 26.21
CA ASN A 522 10.26 23.26 26.76
C ASN A 522 9.07 22.29 26.61
N TYR A 523 9.24 21.03 27.02
CA TYR A 523 8.16 20.04 26.91
C TYR A 523 6.92 20.36 27.74
N ASP A 524 7.08 20.91 28.95
CA ASP A 524 5.94 21.19 29.81
C ASP A 524 5.04 22.26 29.20
N LEU A 525 5.64 23.31 28.63
CA LEU A 525 4.91 24.35 27.93
C LEU A 525 4.22 23.82 26.67
N LEU A 526 4.88 22.94 25.90
CA LEU A 526 4.25 22.32 24.71
C LEU A 526 3.09 21.39 25.08
N LYS A 527 3.16 20.70 26.22
CA LYS A 527 2.05 19.89 26.76
C LYS A 527 0.89 20.78 27.20
N GLU A 528 1.18 21.89 27.88
CA GLU A 528 0.17 22.87 28.32
C GLU A 528 -0.51 23.56 27.13
N LYS A 529 0.27 24.14 26.22
CA LYS A 529 -0.22 24.92 25.07
C LYS A 529 -0.71 24.06 23.91
N ARG A 530 -0.48 22.74 23.95
CA ARG A 530 -0.70 21.74 22.90
C ARG A 530 0.18 21.91 21.65
N SER A 531 0.35 23.13 21.16
CA SER A 531 1.18 23.46 19.99
C SER A 531 1.44 24.97 19.94
N VAL A 532 2.56 25.40 19.32
CA VAL A 532 2.94 26.81 19.16
C VAL A 532 3.61 27.03 17.79
N GLN A 533 3.63 28.24 17.27
CA GLN A 533 4.35 28.58 16.03
C GLN A 533 5.61 29.38 16.35
N TRP A 534 6.76 28.98 15.81
CA TRP A 534 7.95 29.80 15.96
C TRP A 534 7.90 31.04 15.04
N PRO A 535 8.52 32.16 15.43
CA PRO A 535 9.33 32.37 16.65
C PRO A 535 8.57 32.34 17.99
N TYR A 536 9.26 31.88 19.02
CA TYR A 536 8.85 31.79 20.42
C TYR A 536 10.02 32.08 21.40
N PRO A 537 10.54 33.32 21.44
CA PRO A 537 11.60 33.69 22.36
C PRO A 537 11.14 33.66 23.82
N THR A 538 12.10 33.65 24.74
CA THR A 538 11.84 33.73 26.18
C THR A 538 10.95 34.93 26.54
N GLY A 539 9.90 34.70 27.33
CA GLY A 539 8.93 35.73 27.73
C GLY A 539 7.68 35.83 26.85
N THR A 540 7.60 35.06 25.75
CA THR A 540 6.37 34.95 24.93
C THR A 540 5.25 34.28 25.73
N THR A 541 4.05 34.88 25.76
CA THR A 541 2.89 34.35 26.52
C THR A 541 1.82 33.69 25.66
N ASP A 542 1.73 34.11 24.39
CA ASP A 542 0.73 33.64 23.43
C ASP A 542 1.17 32.34 22.75
N LEU A 543 0.57 31.99 21.60
CA LEU A 543 0.88 30.78 20.82
C LEU A 543 2.04 30.97 19.81
N GLY A 544 2.86 32.01 19.99
CA GLY A 544 3.98 32.37 19.12
C GLY A 544 3.58 33.28 17.95
N THR A 545 4.29 33.21 16.83
CA THR A 545 4.11 34.12 15.67
C THR A 545 3.31 33.48 14.52
N PRO A 546 2.03 33.88 14.29
CA PRO A 546 1.20 33.25 13.26
C PRO A 546 1.69 33.52 11.83
N ARG A 547 2.16 34.74 11.54
CA ARG A 547 2.61 35.17 10.21
C ARG A 547 3.92 35.93 10.32
N LEU A 548 4.83 35.67 9.38
CA LEU A 548 6.09 36.40 9.28
C LEU A 548 5.96 37.59 8.35
N PHE A 549 6.86 38.56 8.49
CA PHE A 549 7.02 39.72 7.59
C PHE A 549 5.83 40.68 7.55
N THR A 550 5.02 40.74 8.62
CA THR A 550 3.89 41.70 8.72
C THR A 550 4.35 43.16 8.83
N ASP A 551 5.62 43.37 9.14
CA ASP A 551 6.34 44.66 9.18
C ASP A 551 7.12 44.96 7.88
N HIS A 552 7.04 44.04 6.90
CA HIS A 552 7.82 44.06 5.66
C HIS A 552 9.34 44.15 5.86
N GLN A 553 9.86 43.63 6.98
CA GLN A 553 11.30 43.46 7.22
C GLN A 553 11.72 42.03 6.91
N PHE A 554 12.35 41.82 5.76
CA PHE A 554 12.79 40.49 5.34
C PHE A 554 14.17 40.16 5.91
N TYR A 555 14.52 38.87 6.02
CA TYR A 555 15.79 38.44 6.61
C TYR A 555 16.97 38.49 5.62
N THR A 556 16.82 39.25 4.53
CA THR A 556 17.90 39.52 3.58
C THR A 556 18.84 40.58 4.15
N PRO A 557 20.08 40.68 3.66
CA PRO A 557 21.00 41.73 4.11
C PRO A 557 20.48 43.17 3.91
N SER A 558 19.62 43.40 2.92
CA SER A 558 19.01 44.71 2.65
C SER A 558 17.68 44.95 3.39
N ALA A 559 17.20 43.97 4.16
CA ALA A 559 15.86 43.91 4.74
C ALA A 559 14.70 43.96 3.73
N LYS A 560 14.99 43.88 2.42
CA LYS A 560 14.02 43.85 1.32
C LYS A 560 13.94 42.46 0.69
N ALA A 561 12.75 42.04 0.25
CA ALA A 561 12.61 40.81 -0.50
C ALA A 561 13.25 40.92 -1.89
N VAL A 562 13.83 39.83 -2.39
CA VAL A 562 14.51 39.82 -3.69
C VAL A 562 13.61 39.19 -4.75
N ILE A 563 13.26 39.96 -5.78
CA ILE A 563 12.59 39.47 -6.98
C ILE A 563 13.68 38.94 -7.92
N HIS A 564 13.71 37.63 -8.12
CA HIS A 564 14.74 36.96 -8.91
C HIS A 564 14.37 36.93 -10.40
N SER A 565 15.37 37.04 -11.27
CA SER A 565 15.22 36.93 -12.73
C SER A 565 16.19 35.88 -13.26
N PHE A 566 15.68 34.97 -14.10
CA PHE A 566 16.39 33.84 -14.69
C PHE A 566 15.67 33.38 -15.96
N ASP A 567 16.35 32.62 -16.80
CA ASP A 567 15.77 32.08 -18.03
C ASP A 567 14.75 30.96 -17.72
N ASP A 568 13.82 30.74 -18.64
CA ASP A 568 12.71 29.79 -18.48
C ASP A 568 12.92 28.46 -19.23
N ASP A 569 14.17 28.15 -19.57
CA ASP A 569 14.58 26.91 -20.25
C ASP A 569 14.40 25.69 -19.36
N ASN A 570 13.77 24.65 -19.92
CA ASN A 570 13.71 23.33 -19.30
C ASN A 570 15.02 22.57 -19.54
N LYS A 571 15.65 22.08 -18.47
CA LYS A 571 16.91 21.31 -18.52
C LYS A 571 16.72 19.79 -18.34
N SER A 572 15.47 19.33 -18.23
CA SER A 572 15.15 17.90 -18.17
C SER A 572 15.56 17.17 -19.44
N ALA A 573 15.66 15.84 -19.41
CA ALA A 573 15.95 15.05 -20.60
C ALA A 573 14.73 15.11 -21.54
N PRO A 574 14.81 15.78 -22.71
CA PRO A 574 13.64 15.92 -23.57
C PRO A 574 13.23 14.57 -24.16
N PRO A 575 11.95 14.36 -24.47
CA PRO A 575 11.49 13.25 -25.29
C PRO A 575 12.17 13.26 -26.66
N ASP A 576 12.38 12.07 -27.21
CA ASP A 576 12.90 11.86 -28.57
C ASP A 576 12.07 10.78 -29.28
N LYS A 577 12.57 10.29 -30.43
CA LYS A 577 11.86 9.25 -31.20
C LYS A 577 11.83 7.89 -30.49
N ASP A 578 12.83 7.60 -29.67
CA ASP A 578 12.94 6.33 -28.95
C ASP A 578 12.13 6.39 -27.65
N TYR A 579 12.08 7.55 -26.99
CA TYR A 579 11.36 7.81 -25.74
C TYR A 579 10.40 9.01 -25.86
N PRO A 580 9.27 8.85 -26.57
CA PRO A 580 8.39 9.97 -26.95
C PRO A 580 7.45 10.47 -25.86
N LEU A 581 7.34 9.78 -24.71
CA LEU A 581 6.41 10.12 -23.63
C LEU A 581 7.15 10.67 -22.41
N ILE A 582 6.51 11.55 -21.65
CA ILE A 582 7.03 12.05 -20.36
C ILE A 582 6.38 11.27 -19.21
N LEU A 583 7.19 10.56 -18.43
CA LEU A 583 6.78 9.95 -17.18
C LEU A 583 6.78 10.99 -16.05
N THR A 584 5.65 11.06 -15.35
CA THR A 584 5.52 11.72 -14.06
C THR A 584 5.29 10.67 -12.97
N THR A 585 5.84 10.88 -11.77
CA THR A 585 5.60 9.99 -10.62
C THR A 585 4.82 10.70 -9.52
N GLY A 586 4.04 9.97 -8.71
CA GLY A 586 3.35 10.59 -7.58
C GLY A 586 2.85 9.63 -6.50
N ARG A 587 1.68 9.96 -5.94
CA ARG A 587 1.10 9.32 -4.75
C ARG A 587 -0.36 8.93 -4.99
N ILE A 588 -0.83 7.91 -4.29
CA ILE A 588 -2.25 7.55 -4.16
C ILE A 588 -2.77 7.90 -2.76
N ARG A 589 -4.09 8.08 -2.64
CA ARG A 589 -4.79 8.57 -1.44
C ARG A 589 -4.41 7.84 -0.14
N ASP A 590 -4.49 6.51 -0.15
CA ASP A 590 -4.48 5.70 1.08
C ASP A 590 -3.11 5.13 1.45
N GLN A 591 -2.10 5.32 0.59
CA GLN A 591 -0.74 4.85 0.84
C GLN A 591 0.20 5.99 1.20
N TRP A 592 1.10 5.73 2.14
CA TRP A 592 2.10 6.69 2.58
C TRP A 592 3.49 6.19 2.23
N HIS A 593 4.25 7.04 1.53
CA HIS A 593 5.63 6.81 1.15
C HIS A 593 5.86 5.41 0.53
N THR A 594 6.67 4.56 1.14
CA THR A 594 7.06 3.23 0.63
C THR A 594 6.27 2.09 1.29
N MET A 595 5.09 2.38 1.83
CA MET A 595 4.14 1.41 2.41
C MET A 595 4.66 0.58 3.60
N SER A 596 5.79 0.93 4.22
CA SER A 596 6.29 0.23 5.42
C SER A 596 5.34 0.34 6.62
N LYS A 597 4.54 1.41 6.69
CA LYS A 597 3.45 1.60 7.66
C LYS A 597 2.09 1.25 7.08
N THR A 598 1.66 1.97 6.04
CA THR A 598 0.30 1.85 5.49
C THR A 598 0.03 0.53 4.75
N GLY A 599 1.05 -0.16 4.24
CA GLY A 599 0.89 -1.44 3.55
C GLY A 599 0.49 -2.60 4.47
N LYS A 600 0.64 -2.44 5.79
CA LYS A 600 0.14 -3.39 6.79
C LYS A 600 -1.37 -3.30 7.01
N VAL A 601 -1.92 -2.11 6.86
CA VAL A 601 -3.33 -1.84 7.17
C VAL A 601 -4.19 -2.28 6.00
N SER A 602 -5.03 -3.30 6.19
CA SER A 602 -5.81 -3.91 5.11
C SER A 602 -6.84 -2.95 4.53
N LYS A 603 -7.51 -2.14 5.36
CA LYS A 603 -8.41 -1.06 4.90
C LYS A 603 -7.79 -0.09 3.92
N LEU A 604 -6.51 0.25 4.10
CA LEU A 604 -5.80 1.21 3.22
C LEU A 604 -5.40 0.61 1.86
N LYS A 605 -5.45 -0.71 1.70
CA LYS A 605 -5.14 -1.41 0.44
C LYS A 605 -6.36 -1.60 -0.47
N GLN A 606 -7.58 -1.32 0.00
CA GLN A 606 -8.81 -1.67 -0.71
C GLN A 606 -9.11 -0.76 -1.92
N HIS A 607 -8.63 0.49 -1.91
CA HIS A 607 -8.94 1.43 -2.99
C HIS A 607 -8.12 1.18 -4.27
N ILE A 608 -6.80 1.15 -4.14
CA ILE A 608 -5.86 0.86 -5.24
C ILE A 608 -4.85 -0.17 -4.71
N PRO A 609 -5.03 -1.46 -5.03
CA PRO A 609 -4.25 -2.54 -4.42
C PRO A 609 -2.92 -2.84 -5.15
N ALA A 610 -2.77 -2.39 -6.39
CA ALA A 610 -1.63 -2.74 -7.26
C ALA A 610 -1.06 -1.49 -7.98
N PRO A 611 0.22 -1.52 -8.38
CA PRO A 611 0.79 -0.48 -9.23
C PRO A 611 0.16 -0.52 -10.63
N PHE A 612 0.06 0.64 -11.27
CA PHE A 612 -0.57 0.81 -12.59
C PHE A 612 0.09 1.96 -13.35
N LEU A 613 0.00 1.93 -14.67
CA LEU A 613 0.36 3.03 -15.57
C LEU A 613 -0.91 3.78 -15.99
N GLU A 614 -1.04 5.04 -15.61
CA GLU A 614 -2.05 5.91 -16.23
C GLU A 614 -1.55 6.40 -17.59
N ILE A 615 -2.33 6.19 -18.65
CA ILE A 615 -2.00 6.59 -20.02
C ILE A 615 -3.22 7.19 -20.73
N HIS A 616 -3.00 8.21 -21.58
CA HIS A 616 -4.06 8.80 -22.37
C HIS A 616 -4.57 7.81 -23.44
N PRO A 617 -5.89 7.72 -23.71
CA PRO A 617 -6.43 6.78 -24.69
C PRO A 617 -5.83 6.92 -26.10
N ASP A 618 -5.51 8.13 -26.54
CA ASP A 618 -4.87 8.34 -27.86
C ASP A 618 -3.44 7.78 -27.89
N ASP A 619 -2.65 8.00 -26.83
CA ASP A 619 -1.28 7.47 -26.76
C ASP A 619 -1.28 5.94 -26.65
N ALA A 620 -2.28 5.37 -25.97
CA ALA A 620 -2.50 3.94 -25.87
C ALA A 620 -2.92 3.34 -27.23
N LYS A 621 -3.83 4.00 -27.97
CA LYS A 621 -4.27 3.59 -29.30
C LYS A 621 -3.11 3.58 -30.31
N GLU A 622 -2.23 4.58 -30.27
CA GLU A 622 -1.01 4.63 -31.11
C GLU A 622 -0.07 3.45 -30.85
N ARG A 623 -0.22 2.74 -29.72
CA ARG A 623 0.63 1.62 -29.28
C ARG A 623 -0.10 0.28 -29.21
N ASP A 624 -1.36 0.22 -29.65
CA ASP A 624 -2.25 -0.95 -29.52
C ASP A 624 -2.35 -1.47 -28.06
N ILE A 625 -2.49 -0.54 -27.12
CA ILE A 625 -2.66 -0.83 -25.68
C ILE A 625 -4.13 -0.66 -25.31
N ARG A 626 -4.69 -1.68 -24.65
CA ARG A 626 -6.05 -1.68 -24.09
C ARG A 626 -6.01 -1.52 -22.58
N ALA A 627 -7.19 -1.29 -21.99
CA ALA A 627 -7.32 -1.28 -20.53
C ALA A 627 -6.95 -2.66 -19.96
N ASP A 628 -6.23 -2.65 -18.83
CA ASP A 628 -5.73 -3.82 -18.10
C ASP A 628 -4.65 -4.65 -18.82
N ASP A 629 -4.22 -4.26 -20.02
CA ASP A 629 -3.06 -4.88 -20.68
C ASP A 629 -1.81 -4.71 -19.80
N ILE A 630 -0.98 -5.76 -19.78
CA ILE A 630 0.34 -5.68 -19.17
C ILE A 630 1.26 -4.92 -20.11
N VAL A 631 1.83 -3.83 -19.62
CA VAL A 631 2.71 -2.95 -20.38
C VAL A 631 4.07 -2.86 -19.72
N GLU A 632 5.10 -2.67 -20.54
CA GLU A 632 6.45 -2.30 -20.12
C GLU A 632 6.68 -0.82 -20.39
N ILE A 633 7.09 -0.11 -19.35
CA ILE A 633 7.55 1.27 -19.41
C ILE A 633 9.05 1.22 -19.26
N PHE A 634 9.78 1.79 -20.21
CA PHE A 634 11.23 1.67 -20.21
C PHE A 634 11.93 2.93 -20.73
N ASN A 635 13.17 3.07 -20.30
CA ASN A 635 14.17 3.99 -20.84
C ASN A 635 15.57 3.42 -20.63
N SER A 636 16.62 4.23 -20.80
CA SER A 636 18.01 3.81 -20.61
C SER A 636 18.37 3.37 -19.18
N ASN A 637 17.60 3.75 -18.15
CA ASN A 637 17.87 3.34 -16.77
C ASN A 637 17.26 1.97 -16.43
N GLY A 638 16.13 1.61 -17.04
CA GLY A 638 15.46 0.37 -16.72
C GLY A 638 14.08 0.21 -17.29
N VAL A 639 13.35 -0.75 -16.72
CA VAL A 639 12.01 -1.17 -17.13
C VAL A 639 11.13 -1.40 -15.90
N VAL A 640 9.86 -1.05 -16.03
CA VAL A 640 8.77 -1.30 -15.07
C VAL A 640 7.64 -2.00 -15.83
N ARG A 641 7.01 -3.00 -15.23
CA ARG A 641 5.93 -3.79 -15.81
C ARG A 641 4.69 -3.75 -14.92
N VAL A 642 3.61 -3.17 -15.43
CA VAL A 642 2.35 -2.95 -14.69
C VAL A 642 1.15 -3.01 -15.65
N LYS A 643 -0.07 -2.95 -15.11
CA LYS A 643 -1.30 -2.83 -15.92
C LYS A 643 -1.50 -1.40 -16.43
N ALA A 644 -1.97 -1.28 -17.67
CA ALA A 644 -2.39 -0.02 -18.25
C ALA A 644 -3.78 0.40 -17.77
N GLN A 645 -3.90 1.64 -17.29
CA GLN A 645 -5.15 2.28 -16.94
C GLN A 645 -5.37 3.47 -17.88
N LEU A 646 -6.31 3.32 -18.81
CA LEU A 646 -6.65 4.38 -19.76
C LEU A 646 -7.45 5.48 -19.06
N SER A 647 -7.06 6.73 -19.28
CA SER A 647 -7.65 7.89 -18.60
C SER A 647 -7.49 9.15 -19.43
N THR A 648 -8.59 9.88 -19.71
CA THR A 648 -8.52 11.21 -20.33
C THR A 648 -8.10 12.30 -19.32
N SER A 649 -7.92 11.93 -18.05
CA SER A 649 -7.50 12.84 -16.99
C SER A 649 -6.02 13.21 -17.08
N ILE A 650 -5.21 12.41 -17.77
CA ILE A 650 -3.78 12.70 -18.01
C ILE A 650 -3.59 13.35 -19.38
N LYS A 651 -2.70 14.35 -19.49
CA LYS A 651 -2.43 15.03 -20.76
C LYS A 651 -1.82 14.05 -21.78
N LYS A 652 -2.21 14.16 -23.06
CA LYS A 652 -1.55 13.44 -24.17
C LYS A 652 -0.04 13.72 -24.17
N GLY A 653 0.77 12.69 -24.40
CA GLY A 653 2.23 12.72 -24.33
C GLY A 653 2.79 12.54 -22.92
N VAL A 654 1.93 12.34 -21.90
CA VAL A 654 2.32 12.20 -20.49
C VAL A 654 1.76 10.91 -19.92
N VAL A 655 2.56 10.21 -19.12
CA VAL A 655 2.16 8.99 -18.39
C VAL A 655 2.45 9.13 -16.90
N PHE A 656 1.74 8.36 -16.06
CA PHE A 656 1.89 8.44 -14.61
C PHE A 656 2.07 7.07 -13.95
N LEU A 657 3.06 7.00 -13.03
CA LEU A 657 3.29 5.86 -12.14
C LEU A 657 3.28 6.28 -10.66
N PRO A 658 2.54 5.58 -9.79
CA PRO A 658 2.67 5.75 -8.34
C PRO A 658 3.97 5.07 -7.83
N MET A 659 4.75 5.75 -6.99
CA MET A 659 6.05 5.22 -6.53
C MET A 659 6.00 4.37 -5.25
N HIS A 660 4.82 3.94 -4.82
CA HIS A 660 4.66 3.32 -3.49
C HIS A 660 5.27 1.92 -3.39
N TRP A 661 5.33 1.20 -4.51
CA TRP A 661 5.77 -0.19 -4.57
C TRP A 661 7.28 -0.29 -4.80
N GLY A 662 7.93 -1.09 -3.94
CA GLY A 662 9.29 -1.57 -4.15
C GLY A 662 9.29 -2.88 -4.92
N LYS A 663 10.15 -3.83 -4.53
CA LYS A 663 10.11 -5.20 -5.04
C LYS A 663 8.86 -5.93 -4.55
N ILE A 664 8.28 -6.72 -5.44
CA ILE A 664 7.25 -7.71 -5.12
C ILE A 664 7.89 -9.08 -5.32
N LEU A 665 7.97 -9.90 -4.26
CA LEU A 665 8.56 -11.25 -4.30
C LEU A 665 9.95 -11.27 -4.99
N ASN A 666 10.82 -10.33 -4.61
CA ASN A 666 12.17 -10.11 -5.15
C ASN A 666 12.25 -9.59 -6.60
N ASN A 667 11.12 -9.31 -7.25
CA ASN A 667 11.09 -8.71 -8.58
C ASN A 667 10.93 -7.17 -8.49
N ASP A 668 11.77 -6.43 -9.21
CA ASP A 668 11.81 -4.96 -9.17
C ASP A 668 10.98 -4.25 -10.25
N LEU A 669 10.26 -4.99 -11.10
CA LEU A 669 9.48 -4.42 -12.20
C LEU A 669 8.28 -3.58 -11.73
N SER A 670 7.93 -3.56 -10.44
CA SER A 670 6.92 -2.63 -9.90
C SER A 670 7.49 -1.30 -9.43
N ARG A 671 8.83 -1.13 -9.42
CA ARG A 671 9.50 0.02 -8.80
C ARG A 671 9.64 1.18 -9.76
N ALA A 672 8.74 2.17 -9.66
CA ALA A 672 8.71 3.35 -10.54
C ALA A 672 10.06 4.09 -10.65
N ASN A 673 10.82 4.16 -9.56
CA ASN A 673 12.12 4.85 -9.54
C ASN A 673 13.27 4.08 -10.20
N ASN A 674 12.99 2.93 -10.86
CA ASN A 674 13.89 2.36 -11.85
C ASN A 674 13.99 3.20 -13.13
N LEU A 675 12.98 4.05 -13.40
CA LEU A 675 12.89 4.85 -14.62
C LEU A 675 13.36 6.30 -14.44
N THR A 676 13.58 6.74 -13.19
CA THR A 676 13.90 8.14 -12.89
C THR A 676 15.42 8.37 -12.90
N HIS A 677 15.86 9.55 -13.33
CA HIS A 677 17.28 9.88 -13.50
C HIS A 677 17.87 10.62 -12.30
N ASN A 678 19.19 10.56 -12.18
CA ASN A 678 19.97 11.28 -11.15
C ASN A 678 20.32 12.73 -11.56
N ARG A 679 19.62 13.33 -12.53
CA ARG A 679 19.83 14.75 -12.84
C ARG A 679 19.28 15.59 -11.70
N LEU A 680 20.09 16.56 -11.25
CA LEU A 680 19.80 17.35 -10.06
C LEU A 680 19.67 18.83 -10.40
N ASP A 681 18.85 19.55 -9.64
CA ASP A 681 18.91 21.00 -9.56
C ASP A 681 20.31 21.45 -9.08
N PRO A 682 20.94 22.45 -9.73
CA PRO A 682 22.31 22.83 -9.42
C PRO A 682 22.49 23.43 -8.02
N ILE A 683 21.43 24.03 -7.44
CA ILE A 683 21.46 24.72 -6.15
C ILE A 683 20.95 23.78 -5.05
N SER A 684 19.73 23.27 -5.21
CA SER A 684 19.06 22.47 -4.17
C SER A 684 19.46 21.00 -4.18
N LYS A 685 20.14 20.55 -5.26
CA LYS A 685 20.49 19.15 -5.49
C LYS A 685 19.28 18.21 -5.47
N GLN A 686 18.10 18.73 -5.82
CA GLN A 686 16.87 17.94 -5.88
C GLN A 686 16.76 17.21 -7.22
N PRO A 687 16.40 15.91 -7.26
CA PRO A 687 16.32 15.14 -8.50
C PRO A 687 15.01 15.34 -9.29
N ASP A 688 15.08 15.01 -10.59
CA ASP A 688 14.03 15.21 -11.60
C ASP A 688 12.93 14.13 -11.64
N PHE A 689 12.27 13.86 -10.51
CA PHE A 689 11.26 12.78 -10.44
C PHE A 689 10.00 13.02 -11.28
N LYS A 690 9.73 14.27 -11.67
CA LYS A 690 8.52 14.67 -12.41
C LYS A 690 8.74 14.73 -13.91
N TYR A 691 9.93 14.36 -14.38
CA TYR A 691 10.26 14.37 -15.80
C TYR A 691 11.26 13.27 -16.12
N ALA A 692 10.79 12.18 -16.73
CA ALA A 692 11.64 11.20 -17.38
C ALA A 692 11.09 10.85 -18.75
N ALA A 693 11.91 10.95 -19.79
CA ALA A 693 11.53 10.46 -21.12
C ALA A 693 11.45 8.93 -21.07
N VAL A 694 10.34 8.38 -21.55
CA VAL A 694 10.07 6.92 -21.57
C VAL A 694 9.37 6.51 -22.86
N GLN A 695 9.45 5.20 -23.13
CA GLN A 695 8.56 4.52 -24.05
C GLN A 695 7.64 3.56 -23.28
N VAL A 696 6.48 3.31 -23.86
CA VAL A 696 5.52 2.31 -23.37
C VAL A 696 5.23 1.32 -24.50
N GLN A 697 5.22 0.04 -24.20
CA GLN A 697 4.82 -1.02 -25.13
C GLN A 697 4.02 -2.11 -24.41
N SER A 698 3.15 -2.80 -25.13
CA SER A 698 2.52 -4.02 -24.61
C SER A 698 3.59 -5.08 -24.34
N TYR A 699 3.50 -5.73 -23.18
CA TYR A 699 4.38 -6.85 -22.86
C TYR A 699 4.06 -8.03 -23.78
N LYS A 700 5.06 -8.53 -24.49
CA LYS A 700 4.94 -9.71 -25.34
C LYS A 700 5.73 -10.86 -24.74
N LYS A 701 5.03 -11.89 -24.29
CA LYS A 701 5.66 -13.16 -23.90
C LYS A 701 6.01 -13.99 -25.14
N PRO A 702 7.04 -14.85 -25.07
CA PRO A 702 7.27 -15.87 -26.11
C PRO A 702 6.09 -16.86 -26.16
N GLN A 703 5.82 -17.41 -27.34
CA GLN A 703 4.86 -18.51 -27.49
C GLN A 703 5.42 -19.74 -26.80
N GLN A 704 4.58 -20.46 -26.06
CA GLN A 704 4.98 -21.62 -25.28
C GLN A 704 4.02 -22.79 -25.49
N ARG A 705 4.55 -24.01 -25.39
CA ARG A 705 3.76 -25.24 -25.24
C ARG A 705 3.54 -25.54 -23.77
N ILE A 706 2.27 -25.57 -23.37
CA ILE A 706 1.83 -25.81 -22.00
C ILE A 706 1.20 -27.20 -21.93
N ILE A 707 1.83 -28.10 -21.17
CA ILE A 707 1.24 -29.40 -20.85
C ILE A 707 0.58 -29.34 -19.47
N ILE A 708 -0.65 -29.82 -19.36
CA ILE A 708 -1.39 -29.95 -18.11
C ILE A 708 -1.67 -31.42 -17.83
N ILE A 709 -1.22 -31.91 -16.68
CA ILE A 709 -1.49 -33.30 -16.25
C ILE A 709 -2.66 -33.30 -15.26
N GLY A 710 -3.80 -33.83 -15.70
CA GLY A 710 -5.06 -33.90 -14.96
C GLY A 710 -6.11 -32.93 -15.50
N ALA A 711 -7.37 -33.38 -15.56
CA ALA A 711 -8.51 -32.60 -16.08
C ALA A 711 -9.55 -32.25 -15.00
N GLY A 712 -9.08 -31.82 -13.82
CA GLY A 712 -9.91 -31.39 -12.70
C GLY A 712 -10.26 -29.90 -12.70
N ALA A 713 -10.75 -29.41 -11.56
CA ALA A 713 -11.08 -27.98 -11.37
C ALA A 713 -9.90 -27.04 -11.60
N GLY A 714 -8.68 -27.44 -11.23
CA GLY A 714 -7.47 -26.64 -11.44
C GLY A 714 -7.17 -26.43 -12.93
N ALA A 715 -7.17 -27.50 -13.72
CA ALA A 715 -6.93 -27.44 -15.16
C ALA A 715 -8.04 -26.66 -15.90
N CYS A 716 -9.31 -26.91 -15.58
CA CYS A 716 -10.42 -26.15 -16.14
C CYS A 716 -10.32 -24.65 -15.79
N GLY A 717 -10.02 -24.35 -14.52
CA GLY A 717 -9.81 -22.98 -14.04
C GLY A 717 -8.64 -22.29 -14.74
N PHE A 718 -7.57 -23.03 -15.07
CA PHE A 718 -6.41 -22.50 -15.78
C PHE A 718 -6.79 -22.15 -17.21
N VAL A 719 -7.40 -23.06 -17.96
CA VAL A 719 -7.83 -22.81 -19.35
C VAL A 719 -8.75 -21.59 -19.42
N LYS A 720 -9.78 -21.53 -18.56
CA LYS A 720 -10.74 -20.41 -18.54
C LYS A 720 -10.12 -19.08 -18.11
N SER A 721 -9.05 -19.11 -17.30
CA SER A 721 -8.34 -17.90 -16.88
C SER A 721 -7.26 -17.46 -17.87
N TYR A 722 -6.64 -18.41 -18.56
CA TYR A 722 -5.49 -18.17 -19.43
C TYR A 722 -5.89 -17.74 -20.84
N ARG A 723 -6.93 -18.36 -21.42
CA ARG A 723 -7.34 -18.05 -22.80
C ARG A 723 -7.82 -16.61 -23.04
N PRO A 724 -8.47 -15.92 -22.08
CA PRO A 724 -8.72 -14.49 -22.19
C PRO A 724 -7.45 -13.62 -22.21
N LEU A 725 -6.34 -14.13 -21.66
CA LEU A 725 -5.06 -13.41 -21.57
C LEU A 725 -4.09 -13.78 -22.70
N ASN A 726 -4.20 -14.98 -23.26
CA ASN A 726 -3.33 -15.50 -24.31
C ASN A 726 -4.08 -16.50 -25.21
N ASN A 727 -4.07 -16.22 -26.51
CA ASN A 727 -4.71 -17.06 -27.54
C ASN A 727 -3.71 -17.74 -28.49
N THR A 728 -2.39 -17.61 -28.26
CA THR A 728 -1.35 -18.14 -29.16
C THR A 728 -0.66 -19.40 -28.63
N ASP A 729 -0.59 -19.59 -27.31
CA ASP A 729 0.10 -20.72 -26.73
C ASP A 729 -0.64 -22.03 -26.99
N GLU A 730 0.12 -23.11 -27.18
CA GLU A 730 -0.41 -24.46 -27.32
C GLU A 730 -0.73 -25.02 -25.93
N ILE A 731 -1.94 -25.54 -25.73
CA ILE A 731 -2.36 -26.14 -24.47
C ILE A 731 -2.79 -27.58 -24.71
N ILE A 732 -2.05 -28.51 -24.11
CA ILE A 732 -2.32 -29.95 -24.18
C ILE A 732 -2.66 -30.44 -22.78
N VAL A 733 -3.82 -31.08 -22.62
CA VAL A 733 -4.30 -31.59 -21.35
C VAL A 733 -4.38 -33.12 -21.41
N PHE A 734 -3.76 -33.80 -20.45
CA PHE A 734 -3.85 -35.25 -20.31
C PHE A 734 -4.81 -35.62 -19.18
N SER A 735 -5.83 -36.41 -19.50
CA SER A 735 -6.81 -36.91 -18.54
C SER A 735 -6.79 -38.43 -18.47
N LYS A 736 -6.55 -38.98 -17.28
CA LYS A 736 -6.71 -40.41 -17.02
C LYS A 736 -8.16 -40.89 -17.23
N GLU A 737 -9.13 -40.01 -17.01
CA GLU A 737 -10.55 -40.31 -17.20
C GLU A 737 -10.94 -40.06 -18.66
N ASP A 738 -11.72 -40.97 -19.23
CA ASP A 738 -12.29 -40.84 -20.57
C ASP A 738 -13.60 -40.05 -20.54
N LEU A 739 -13.54 -38.81 -20.02
CA LEU A 739 -14.68 -37.93 -19.77
C LEU A 739 -14.26 -36.46 -19.98
N PRO A 740 -15.21 -35.56 -20.32
CA PRO A 740 -14.97 -34.11 -20.36
C PRO A 740 -14.69 -33.54 -18.96
N PHE A 741 -14.29 -32.26 -18.87
CA PHE A 741 -14.20 -31.58 -17.58
C PHE A 741 -15.57 -31.55 -16.88
N TYR A 742 -15.65 -32.00 -15.63
CA TYR A 742 -16.90 -32.02 -14.88
C TYR A 742 -16.73 -31.70 -13.38
N ASN A 743 -17.82 -31.26 -12.75
CA ASN A 743 -17.85 -30.90 -11.33
C ASN A 743 -18.11 -32.12 -10.43
N ARG A 744 -17.03 -32.75 -9.97
CA ARG A 744 -17.10 -33.90 -9.05
C ARG A 744 -17.76 -33.61 -7.69
N VAL A 745 -17.86 -32.35 -7.27
CA VAL A 745 -18.50 -31.97 -5.99
C VAL A 745 -20.03 -32.05 -6.07
N MET A 746 -20.58 -32.20 -7.28
CA MET A 746 -22.02 -32.35 -7.52
C MET A 746 -22.42 -33.82 -7.76
N LEU A 747 -21.51 -34.77 -7.55
CA LEU A 747 -21.83 -36.19 -7.68
C LEU A 747 -22.94 -36.67 -6.71
N PRO A 748 -23.07 -36.17 -5.47
CA PRO A 748 -24.23 -36.50 -4.62
C PRO A 748 -25.57 -36.12 -5.27
N ASP A 749 -25.68 -34.91 -5.82
CA ASP A 749 -26.89 -34.44 -6.51
C ASP A 749 -27.15 -35.21 -7.81
N TYR A 750 -26.10 -35.73 -8.45
CA TYR A 750 -26.23 -36.65 -9.59
C TYR A 750 -26.77 -38.01 -9.17
N ILE A 751 -26.35 -38.53 -8.01
CA ILE A 751 -26.82 -39.80 -7.45
C ILE A 751 -28.29 -39.72 -7.05
N SER A 752 -28.74 -38.60 -6.47
CA SER A 752 -30.16 -38.38 -6.14
C SER A 752 -31.04 -38.11 -7.36
N GLY A 753 -30.46 -37.86 -8.52
CA GLY A 753 -31.18 -37.42 -9.72
C GLY A 753 -31.61 -35.95 -9.69
N THR A 754 -31.22 -35.19 -8.66
CA THR A 754 -31.46 -33.74 -8.56
C THR A 754 -30.75 -32.98 -9.68
N GLN A 755 -29.58 -33.47 -10.11
CA GLN A 755 -28.89 -32.98 -11.30
C GLN A 755 -28.63 -34.08 -12.33
N GLN A 756 -28.76 -33.72 -13.60
CA GLN A 756 -28.42 -34.57 -14.74
C GLN A 756 -26.94 -34.41 -15.10
N TRP A 757 -26.36 -35.40 -15.78
CA TRP A 757 -24.92 -35.41 -16.12
C TRP A 757 -24.48 -34.15 -16.87
N GLU A 758 -25.31 -33.66 -17.79
CA GLU A 758 -25.06 -32.49 -18.62
C GLU A 758 -24.86 -31.22 -17.76
N GLN A 759 -25.48 -31.16 -16.58
CA GLN A 759 -25.34 -30.04 -15.64
C GLN A 759 -24.03 -30.10 -14.84
N LEU A 760 -23.39 -31.28 -14.78
CA LEU A 760 -22.08 -31.45 -14.15
C LEU A 760 -20.93 -31.11 -15.09
N VAL A 761 -21.14 -31.15 -16.41
CA VAL A 761 -20.11 -30.81 -17.41
C VAL A 761 -19.74 -29.33 -17.27
N LYS A 762 -18.43 -29.07 -17.09
CA LYS A 762 -17.87 -27.72 -16.88
C LYS A 762 -17.23 -27.12 -18.13
N MET A 763 -16.92 -27.96 -19.11
CA MET A 763 -16.45 -27.58 -20.43
C MET A 763 -17.00 -28.58 -21.44
N THR A 764 -17.81 -28.10 -22.37
CA THR A 764 -18.36 -28.89 -23.46
C THR A 764 -17.33 -29.07 -24.58
N ASP A 765 -17.53 -30.06 -25.46
CA ASP A 765 -16.64 -30.29 -26.62
C ASP A 765 -16.54 -29.05 -27.54
N SER A 766 -17.62 -28.26 -27.64
CA SER A 766 -17.61 -26.98 -28.36
C SER A 766 -16.71 -25.96 -27.67
N GLU A 767 -16.83 -25.81 -26.34
CA GLU A 767 -15.96 -24.91 -25.58
C GLU A 767 -14.49 -25.35 -25.62
N GLU A 768 -14.20 -26.65 -25.63
CA GLU A 768 -12.82 -27.16 -25.81
C GLU A 768 -12.22 -26.68 -27.15
N THR A 769 -13.03 -26.66 -28.20
CA THR A 769 -12.66 -26.14 -29.53
C THR A 769 -12.50 -24.62 -29.50
N ASP A 770 -13.43 -23.89 -28.87
CA ASP A 770 -13.38 -22.43 -28.75
C ASP A 770 -12.17 -21.95 -27.94
N PHE A 771 -11.81 -22.71 -26.91
CA PHE A 771 -10.59 -22.48 -26.12
C PHE A 771 -9.32 -23.02 -26.80
N ASN A 772 -9.41 -23.63 -28.00
CA ASN A 772 -8.28 -24.16 -28.75
C ASN A 772 -7.34 -25.02 -27.87
N ILE A 773 -7.89 -26.02 -27.17
CA ILE A 773 -7.09 -26.95 -26.37
C ILE A 773 -7.09 -28.35 -26.97
N THR A 774 -6.03 -29.11 -26.75
CA THR A 774 -5.98 -30.54 -27.09
C THR A 774 -6.16 -31.37 -25.82
N LEU A 775 -7.33 -31.99 -25.64
CA LEU A 775 -7.63 -32.85 -24.50
C LEU A 775 -7.47 -34.34 -24.86
N HIS A 776 -6.43 -34.99 -24.34
CA HIS A 776 -6.24 -36.43 -24.43
C HIS A 776 -7.02 -37.14 -23.30
N ARG A 777 -8.22 -37.63 -23.63
CA ARG A 777 -9.09 -38.39 -22.74
C ARG A 777 -8.63 -39.85 -22.61
N GLY A 778 -8.70 -40.44 -21.42
CA GLY A 778 -8.27 -41.81 -21.14
C GLY A 778 -6.75 -42.05 -21.17
N VAL A 779 -5.93 -41.00 -21.30
CA VAL A 779 -4.46 -41.08 -21.41
C VAL A 779 -3.82 -40.45 -20.17
N SER A 780 -2.97 -41.20 -19.48
CA SER A 780 -2.23 -40.71 -18.31
C SER A 780 -0.75 -40.47 -18.62
N VAL A 781 -0.13 -39.48 -18.00
CA VAL A 781 1.34 -39.34 -18.02
C VAL A 781 1.97 -40.30 -17.02
N LEU A 782 2.98 -41.05 -17.45
CA LEU A 782 3.70 -42.06 -16.66
C LEU A 782 5.05 -41.56 -16.15
N GLN A 783 5.71 -40.66 -16.89
CA GLN A 783 7.05 -40.15 -16.57
C GLN A 783 7.18 -38.68 -16.95
N ILE A 784 7.91 -37.91 -16.15
CA ILE A 784 8.35 -36.54 -16.48
C ILE A 784 9.88 -36.56 -16.49
N ASP A 785 10.47 -36.11 -17.59
CA ASP A 785 11.89 -35.80 -17.70
C ASP A 785 12.05 -34.28 -17.63
N ARG A 786 12.62 -33.79 -16.53
CA ARG A 786 12.80 -32.35 -16.27
C ARG A 786 14.01 -31.77 -16.99
N GLU A 787 15.05 -32.57 -17.23
CA GLU A 787 16.27 -32.11 -17.88
C GLU A 787 16.00 -31.86 -19.37
N ASN A 788 15.31 -32.80 -20.02
CA ASN A 788 14.94 -32.69 -21.43
C ASN A 788 13.59 -32.00 -21.66
N LYS A 789 12.88 -31.62 -20.59
CA LYS A 789 11.52 -31.04 -20.62
C LYS A 789 10.52 -31.85 -21.47
N THR A 790 10.41 -33.15 -21.17
CA THR A 790 9.44 -34.04 -21.82
C THR A 790 8.56 -34.78 -20.83
N VAL A 791 7.40 -35.24 -21.30
CA VAL A 791 6.54 -36.19 -20.59
C VAL A 791 6.27 -37.41 -21.46
N THR A 792 6.20 -38.60 -20.86
CA THR A 792 5.82 -39.84 -21.56
C THR A 792 4.44 -40.27 -21.14
N ASP A 793 3.54 -40.47 -22.09
CA ASP A 793 2.16 -40.88 -21.84
C ASP A 793 1.99 -42.41 -21.73
N SER A 794 0.78 -42.87 -21.40
CA SER A 794 0.45 -44.29 -21.21
C SER A 794 0.47 -45.11 -22.50
N ASN A 795 0.57 -44.47 -23.66
CA ASN A 795 0.75 -45.12 -24.95
C ASN A 795 2.24 -45.19 -25.35
N GLY A 796 3.15 -44.67 -24.51
CA GLY A 796 4.58 -44.61 -24.78
C GLY A 796 5.01 -43.46 -25.67
N LEU A 797 4.13 -42.48 -25.95
CA LEU A 797 4.48 -41.29 -26.73
C LEU A 797 5.15 -40.24 -25.84
N VAL A 798 6.19 -39.60 -26.38
CA VAL A 798 6.95 -38.54 -25.72
C VAL A 798 6.49 -37.18 -26.23
N HIS A 799 6.19 -36.26 -25.32
CA HIS A 799 5.72 -34.91 -25.62
C HIS A 799 6.63 -33.88 -24.94
N GLU A 800 7.15 -32.92 -25.70
CA GLU A 800 7.96 -31.81 -25.14
C GLU A 800 7.06 -30.75 -24.51
N TYR A 801 7.56 -29.99 -23.53
CA TYR A 801 6.87 -28.84 -22.95
C TYR A 801 7.82 -27.66 -22.69
N ASP A 802 7.29 -26.44 -22.75
CA ASP A 802 7.96 -25.26 -22.19
C ASP A 802 7.55 -25.02 -20.74
N VAL A 803 6.27 -25.29 -20.46
CA VAL A 803 5.64 -25.17 -19.14
C VAL A 803 4.84 -26.44 -18.84
N LEU A 804 5.03 -26.98 -17.64
CA LEU A 804 4.27 -28.12 -17.16
C LEU A 804 3.40 -27.71 -15.97
N ILE A 805 2.11 -28.04 -16.01
CA ILE A 805 1.16 -27.78 -14.92
C ILE A 805 0.67 -29.12 -14.37
N LEU A 806 0.99 -29.37 -13.10
CA LEU A 806 0.53 -30.53 -12.36
C LEU A 806 -0.83 -30.19 -11.73
N ALA A 807 -1.90 -30.84 -12.22
CA ALA A 807 -3.29 -30.65 -11.79
C ALA A 807 -4.02 -31.99 -11.55
N MET A 808 -3.29 -33.00 -11.09
CA MET A 808 -3.71 -34.41 -10.99
C MET A 808 -4.76 -34.69 -9.90
N GLY A 809 -5.09 -33.69 -9.08
CA GLY A 809 -6.09 -33.79 -8.02
C GLY A 809 -5.74 -34.83 -6.95
N SER A 810 -6.76 -35.51 -6.43
CA SER A 810 -6.61 -36.49 -5.35
C SER A 810 -7.53 -37.68 -5.54
N ARG A 811 -7.15 -38.80 -4.94
CA ARG A 811 -7.96 -40.03 -4.85
C ARG A 811 -8.67 -40.13 -3.50
N ALA A 812 -9.74 -40.91 -3.45
CA ALA A 812 -10.39 -41.24 -2.19
C ALA A 812 -9.44 -42.05 -1.29
N SER A 813 -9.49 -41.79 0.01
CA SER A 813 -8.79 -42.61 0.99
C SER A 813 -9.64 -43.83 1.33
N VAL A 814 -9.03 -45.00 1.38
CA VAL A 814 -9.68 -46.27 1.71
C VAL A 814 -9.05 -46.86 2.98
N LEU A 815 -9.75 -47.79 3.64
CA LEU A 815 -9.16 -48.52 4.77
C LEU A 815 -8.10 -49.49 4.22
N ARG A 816 -7.03 -49.74 4.99
CA ARG A 816 -5.91 -50.60 4.55
C ARG A 816 -6.37 -52.01 4.14
N ASP A 817 -7.37 -52.54 4.85
CA ASP A 817 -7.87 -53.90 4.68
C ASP A 817 -9.24 -53.94 3.97
N THR A 818 -9.57 -52.93 3.14
CA THR A 818 -10.81 -52.94 2.36
C THR A 818 -10.76 -54.07 1.31
N PRO A 819 -11.66 -55.08 1.37
CA PRO A 819 -11.68 -56.16 0.39
C PRO A 819 -12.31 -55.70 -0.93
N PRO A 820 -11.98 -56.34 -2.06
CA PRO A 820 -12.58 -56.04 -3.37
C PRO A 820 -13.99 -56.67 -3.52
N LEU A 821 -14.87 -56.43 -2.54
CA LEU A 821 -16.26 -56.91 -2.56
C LEU A 821 -17.17 -55.93 -3.31
N LYS A 822 -18.12 -56.45 -4.09
CA LYS A 822 -19.22 -55.64 -4.65
C LYS A 822 -20.05 -55.10 -3.49
N GLY A 823 -20.40 -53.81 -3.52
CA GLY A 823 -21.11 -53.13 -2.45
C GLY A 823 -20.27 -52.16 -1.63
N ILE A 824 -18.94 -52.11 -1.83
CA ILE A 824 -18.07 -51.10 -1.20
C ILE A 824 -17.71 -50.04 -2.24
N PHE A 825 -18.02 -48.79 -1.95
CA PHE A 825 -17.87 -47.67 -2.89
C PHE A 825 -17.04 -46.53 -2.29
N THR A 826 -16.40 -45.78 -3.18
CA THR A 826 -15.89 -44.44 -2.91
C THR A 826 -16.70 -43.43 -3.70
N MET A 827 -16.62 -42.14 -3.35
CA MET A 827 -17.35 -41.08 -4.06
C MET A 827 -16.39 -40.01 -4.58
N ARG A 828 -15.62 -40.36 -5.62
CA ARG A 828 -14.61 -39.43 -6.17
C ARG A 828 -14.69 -39.22 -7.68
N ASN A 829 -15.10 -40.23 -8.44
CA ASN A 829 -15.20 -40.17 -9.89
C ASN A 829 -16.59 -40.62 -10.37
N ARG A 830 -16.93 -40.35 -11.63
CA ARG A 830 -18.24 -40.70 -12.19
C ARG A 830 -18.48 -42.21 -12.23
N ARG A 831 -17.46 -43.01 -12.56
CA ARG A 831 -17.59 -44.48 -12.66
C ARG A 831 -18.03 -45.07 -11.31
N ASP A 832 -17.49 -44.56 -10.20
CA ASP A 832 -17.90 -44.97 -8.86
C ASP A 832 -19.38 -44.60 -8.59
N ALA A 833 -19.79 -43.38 -8.96
CA ALA A 833 -21.17 -42.92 -8.79
C ALA A 833 -22.17 -43.73 -9.65
N ASP A 834 -21.86 -43.97 -10.93
CA ASP A 834 -22.67 -44.80 -11.83
C ASP A 834 -22.78 -46.25 -11.30
N ALA A 835 -21.69 -46.81 -10.77
CA ALA A 835 -21.69 -48.14 -10.18
C ALA A 835 -22.52 -48.20 -8.91
N PHE A 836 -22.48 -47.14 -8.09
CA PHE A 836 -23.29 -47.03 -6.88
C PHE A 836 -24.78 -46.90 -7.18
N ILE A 837 -25.18 -46.01 -8.11
CA ILE A 837 -26.58 -45.83 -8.53
C ILE A 837 -27.18 -47.16 -9.03
N LYS A 838 -26.40 -47.95 -9.78
CA LYS A 838 -26.84 -49.27 -10.28
C LYS A 838 -26.95 -50.33 -9.18
N HIS A 839 -26.29 -50.13 -8.04
CA HIS A 839 -26.24 -51.10 -6.95
C HIS A 839 -27.31 -50.85 -5.88
N ILE A 840 -27.58 -49.58 -5.56
CA ILE A 840 -28.54 -49.21 -4.52
C ILE A 840 -29.98 -49.49 -4.94
N ASP A 841 -30.77 -49.98 -3.98
CA ASP A 841 -32.19 -50.26 -4.16
C ASP A 841 -32.91 -49.93 -2.84
N PRO A 842 -33.89 -49.00 -2.84
CA PRO A 842 -34.64 -48.61 -1.64
C PRO A 842 -35.28 -49.78 -0.89
N ALA A 843 -35.56 -50.90 -1.58
CA ALA A 843 -36.15 -52.09 -0.98
C ALA A 843 -35.12 -53.11 -0.44
N LYS A 844 -33.81 -52.94 -0.67
CA LYS A 844 -32.76 -53.94 -0.35
C LYS A 844 -31.94 -53.71 0.92
N GLY A 845 -32.24 -52.69 1.72
CA GLY A 845 -31.69 -52.53 3.08
C GLY A 845 -30.81 -51.29 3.29
N LYS A 846 -30.12 -51.23 4.43
CA LYS A 846 -29.40 -50.02 4.89
C LYS A 846 -28.11 -49.74 4.10
N VAL A 847 -27.79 -48.47 3.86
CA VAL A 847 -26.49 -48.00 3.36
C VAL A 847 -25.66 -47.43 4.50
N MET A 848 -24.41 -47.87 4.64
CA MET A 848 -23.49 -47.39 5.67
C MET A 848 -22.49 -46.40 5.08
N ILE A 849 -22.36 -45.22 5.67
CA ILE A 849 -21.38 -44.20 5.25
C ILE A 849 -20.28 -44.12 6.31
N ALA A 850 -19.04 -44.43 5.94
CA ALA A 850 -17.90 -44.30 6.81
C ALA A 850 -17.26 -42.92 6.65
N GLY A 851 -17.49 -42.04 7.62
CA GLY A 851 -16.95 -40.68 7.68
C GLY A 851 -18.03 -39.61 7.61
N GLY A 852 -18.34 -39.00 8.75
CA GLY A 852 -19.27 -37.87 8.93
C GLY A 852 -18.68 -36.50 8.59
N GLY A 853 -17.91 -36.41 7.52
CA GLY A 853 -17.48 -35.15 6.91
C GLY A 853 -18.52 -34.61 5.92
N LEU A 854 -18.25 -33.47 5.29
CA LEU A 854 -19.18 -32.76 4.39
C LEU A 854 -19.80 -33.70 3.34
N LEU A 855 -18.99 -34.38 2.54
CA LEU A 855 -19.44 -35.30 1.49
C LEU A 855 -20.29 -36.45 2.04
N GLY A 856 -19.89 -37.02 3.19
CA GLY A 856 -20.61 -38.14 3.79
C GLY A 856 -22.00 -37.74 4.29
N ILE A 857 -22.12 -36.53 4.85
CA ILE A 857 -23.40 -35.99 5.32
C ILE A 857 -24.29 -35.59 4.14
N GLU A 858 -23.75 -34.92 3.12
CA GLU A 858 -24.49 -34.58 1.91
C GLU A 858 -25.05 -35.84 1.24
N LEU A 859 -24.23 -36.89 1.10
CA LEU A 859 -24.69 -38.16 0.57
C LEU A 859 -25.72 -38.86 1.47
N ALA A 860 -25.55 -38.82 2.79
CA ALA A 860 -26.53 -39.39 3.72
C ALA A 860 -27.90 -38.71 3.57
N ALA A 861 -27.91 -37.38 3.45
CA ALA A 861 -29.11 -36.60 3.21
C ALA A 861 -29.76 -36.94 1.87
N SER A 862 -28.97 -36.96 0.77
CA SER A 862 -29.45 -37.34 -0.56
C SER A 862 -30.07 -38.74 -0.60
N LEU A 863 -29.44 -39.72 0.06
CA LEU A 863 -29.97 -41.08 0.13
C LEU A 863 -31.27 -41.15 0.94
N ARG A 864 -31.35 -40.38 2.03
CA ARG A 864 -32.57 -40.32 2.85
C ARG A 864 -33.73 -39.66 2.09
N GLU A 865 -33.45 -38.66 1.25
CA GLU A 865 -34.43 -38.07 0.32
C GLU A 865 -34.92 -39.05 -0.76
N MET A 866 -34.15 -40.12 -1.04
CA MET A 866 -34.54 -41.24 -1.91
C MET A 866 -35.22 -42.39 -1.14
N ASP A 867 -35.67 -42.15 0.10
CA ASP A 867 -36.27 -43.15 1.01
C ASP A 867 -35.36 -44.34 1.37
N ILE A 868 -34.04 -44.20 1.22
CA ILE A 868 -33.07 -45.24 1.61
C ILE A 868 -32.73 -45.11 3.09
N ASP A 869 -32.71 -46.23 3.82
CA ASP A 869 -32.22 -46.28 5.20
C ASP A 869 -30.70 -46.09 5.23
N VAL A 870 -30.20 -45.16 6.04
CA VAL A 870 -28.80 -44.75 6.01
C VAL A 870 -28.27 -44.50 7.42
N ALA A 871 -27.03 -44.94 7.66
CA ALA A 871 -26.32 -44.63 8.89
C ALA A 871 -24.89 -44.17 8.61
N VAL A 872 -24.41 -43.21 9.40
CA VAL A 872 -23.07 -42.63 9.31
C VAL A 872 -22.22 -43.10 10.48
N ILE A 873 -21.08 -43.71 10.18
CA ILE A 873 -20.06 -44.10 11.17
C ILE A 873 -19.01 -42.99 11.24
N GLN A 874 -18.78 -42.47 12.43
CA GLN A 874 -17.81 -41.40 12.68
C GLN A 874 -16.87 -41.80 13.82
N ARG A 875 -15.56 -41.77 13.52
CA ARG A 875 -14.50 -42.21 14.45
C ARG A 875 -14.35 -41.31 15.66
N SER A 876 -14.67 -40.02 15.50
CA SER A 876 -14.65 -39.03 16.58
C SER A 876 -16.04 -38.83 17.17
N SER A 877 -16.13 -38.10 18.28
CA SER A 877 -17.40 -37.78 18.94
C SER A 877 -18.12 -36.56 18.33
N LYS A 878 -17.74 -36.13 17.11
CA LYS A 878 -18.17 -34.88 16.49
C LYS A 878 -18.28 -35.05 14.97
N LEU A 879 -19.41 -34.62 14.39
CA LEU A 879 -19.58 -34.49 12.94
C LEU A 879 -18.85 -33.27 12.41
N MET A 880 -18.37 -33.34 11.16
CA MET A 880 -17.60 -32.28 10.51
C MET A 880 -16.51 -31.71 11.43
N ASP A 881 -15.72 -32.59 12.03
CA ASP A 881 -14.84 -32.26 13.16
C ASP A 881 -13.78 -31.19 12.89
N ARG A 882 -13.44 -30.96 11.61
CA ARG A 882 -12.56 -29.88 11.13
C ARG A 882 -13.29 -28.57 10.83
N GLN A 883 -14.60 -28.60 10.62
CA GLN A 883 -15.41 -27.48 10.13
C GLN A 883 -16.40 -26.94 11.16
N LEU A 884 -16.68 -27.66 12.24
CA LEU A 884 -17.60 -27.27 13.29
C LEU A 884 -16.95 -27.42 14.66
N ASP A 885 -17.33 -26.56 15.58
CA ASP A 885 -17.04 -26.73 16.99
C ASP A 885 -18.01 -27.73 17.65
N ARG A 886 -17.86 -27.96 18.95
CA ARG A 886 -18.69 -28.93 19.69
C ARG A 886 -20.19 -28.65 19.58
N LEU A 887 -20.61 -27.39 19.70
CA LEU A 887 -22.01 -27.02 19.67
C LEU A 887 -22.58 -27.09 18.24
N GLY A 888 -21.84 -26.62 17.24
CA GLY A 888 -22.24 -26.75 15.85
C GLY A 888 -22.41 -28.21 15.42
N GLY A 889 -21.50 -29.09 15.85
CA GLY A 889 -21.60 -30.53 15.62
C GLY A 889 -22.81 -31.18 16.32
N GLN A 890 -23.18 -30.71 17.51
CA GLN A 890 -24.38 -31.17 18.22
C GLN A 890 -25.66 -30.77 17.47
N LEU A 891 -25.78 -29.50 17.06
CA LEU A 891 -26.96 -29.02 16.33
C LEU A 891 -27.14 -29.76 14.99
N LEU A 892 -26.03 -30.07 14.31
CA LEU A 892 -26.06 -30.89 13.11
C LEU A 892 -26.49 -32.34 13.40
N TYR A 893 -26.04 -32.93 14.51
CA TYR A 893 -26.48 -34.26 14.92
C TYR A 893 -27.99 -34.33 15.16
N GLU A 894 -28.56 -33.34 15.85
CA GLU A 894 -30.00 -33.23 16.09
C GLU A 894 -30.77 -33.12 14.77
N GLU A 895 -30.30 -32.29 13.83
CA GLU A 895 -30.88 -32.14 12.49
C GLU A 895 -30.86 -33.44 11.67
N LEU A 896 -29.76 -34.19 11.70
CA LEU A 896 -29.66 -35.46 10.97
C LEU A 896 -30.53 -36.55 11.60
N THR A 897 -30.62 -36.57 12.93
CA THR A 897 -31.45 -37.55 13.65
C THR A 897 -32.94 -37.32 13.37
N ASP A 898 -33.38 -36.06 13.33
CA ASP A 898 -34.77 -35.70 12.97
C ASP A 898 -35.15 -36.14 11.55
N ARG A 899 -34.17 -36.24 10.64
CA ARG A 899 -34.35 -36.74 9.27
C ARG A 899 -34.31 -38.27 9.19
N GLY A 900 -34.10 -38.96 10.31
CA GLY A 900 -34.02 -40.41 10.38
C GLY A 900 -32.66 -40.99 9.95
N ILE A 901 -31.58 -40.19 10.01
CA ILE A 901 -30.23 -40.65 9.71
C ILE A 901 -29.57 -41.10 11.02
N GLU A 902 -29.20 -42.39 11.13
CA GLU A 902 -28.54 -42.93 12.32
C GLU A 902 -27.05 -42.52 12.34
N ILE A 903 -26.56 -41.99 13.47
CA ILE A 903 -25.14 -41.59 13.62
C ILE A 903 -24.46 -42.46 14.68
N LEU A 904 -23.35 -43.11 14.32
CA LEU A 904 -22.56 -43.99 15.16
C LEU A 904 -21.20 -43.35 15.47
N TYR A 905 -21.12 -42.66 16.61
CA TYR A 905 -19.91 -42.00 17.07
C TYR A 905 -18.91 -42.94 17.75
N ASN A 906 -17.64 -42.53 17.74
CA ASN A 906 -16.53 -43.22 18.40
C ASN A 906 -16.38 -44.70 17.98
N ASP A 907 -16.79 -45.00 16.76
CA ASP A 907 -16.73 -46.36 16.22
C ASP A 907 -16.11 -46.34 14.82
N GLU A 908 -15.64 -47.51 14.40
CA GLU A 908 -15.05 -47.69 13.07
C GLU A 908 -15.27 -49.11 12.58
N ILE A 909 -15.25 -49.28 11.26
CA ILE A 909 -15.37 -50.59 10.63
C ILE A 909 -14.16 -51.43 11.00
N GLU A 910 -14.38 -52.54 11.70
CA GLU A 910 -13.37 -53.55 11.98
C GLU A 910 -13.23 -54.51 10.80
N ARG A 911 -14.36 -54.98 10.25
CA ARG A 911 -14.39 -55.97 9.18
C ARG A 911 -15.65 -55.86 8.31
N PHE A 912 -15.48 -56.13 7.02
CA PHE A 912 -16.58 -56.32 6.06
C PHE A 912 -16.99 -57.80 6.00
N THR A 913 -18.28 -58.09 5.91
CA THR A 913 -18.83 -59.45 5.77
C THR A 913 -19.35 -59.71 4.35
N GLY A 914 -19.46 -60.99 3.98
CA GLY A 914 -19.86 -61.43 2.64
C GLY A 914 -18.73 -62.10 1.85
N SER A 915 -19.09 -63.01 0.95
CA SER A 915 -18.13 -63.82 0.17
C SER A 915 -17.88 -63.28 -1.25
N LYS A 916 -18.94 -62.87 -1.95
CA LYS A 916 -18.88 -62.29 -3.32
C LYS A 916 -19.42 -60.86 -3.40
N GLN A 917 -20.33 -60.51 -2.50
CA GLN A 917 -20.94 -59.20 -2.36
C GLN A 917 -21.05 -58.90 -0.86
N LEU A 918 -21.09 -57.63 -0.52
CA LEU A 918 -21.31 -57.16 0.85
C LEU A 918 -22.70 -57.60 1.34
N ASP A 919 -22.75 -58.19 2.53
CA ASP A 919 -24.01 -58.45 3.27
C ASP A 919 -24.08 -57.67 4.58
N GLY A 920 -22.95 -57.16 5.09
CA GLY A 920 -22.88 -56.40 6.33
C GLY A 920 -21.48 -55.95 6.71
N ILE A 921 -21.38 -55.34 7.88
CA ILE A 921 -20.14 -54.91 8.52
C ILE A 921 -20.15 -55.24 10.01
N ARG A 922 -18.96 -55.47 10.58
CA ARG A 922 -18.70 -55.49 12.01
C ARG A 922 -17.91 -54.26 12.41
N LEU A 923 -18.39 -53.56 13.42
CA LEU A 923 -17.73 -52.40 14.01
C LEU A 923 -16.83 -52.80 15.18
N LYS A 924 -15.89 -51.94 15.56
CA LYS A 924 -14.98 -52.18 16.70
C LYS A 924 -15.69 -52.25 18.04
N SER A 925 -16.85 -51.62 18.18
CA SER A 925 -17.73 -51.81 19.34
C SER A 925 -18.27 -53.24 19.50
N GLY A 926 -18.11 -54.09 18.47
CA GLY A 926 -18.70 -55.42 18.39
C GLY A 926 -20.07 -55.45 17.72
N ARG A 927 -20.65 -54.29 17.39
CA ARG A 927 -21.94 -54.21 16.68
C ARG A 927 -21.81 -54.80 15.27
N GLN A 928 -22.74 -55.69 14.91
CA GLN A 928 -22.93 -56.16 13.54
C GLN A 928 -24.10 -55.41 12.91
N ILE A 929 -23.93 -54.97 11.67
CA ILE A 929 -24.94 -54.23 10.91
C ILE A 929 -25.02 -54.81 9.52
N ASP A 930 -26.20 -55.33 9.17
CA ASP A 930 -26.49 -55.77 7.81
C ASP A 930 -26.69 -54.54 6.92
N CYS A 931 -26.04 -54.53 5.75
CA CYS A 931 -26.09 -53.39 4.85
C CYS A 931 -25.87 -53.80 3.40
N GLN A 932 -26.59 -53.16 2.48
CA GLN A 932 -26.46 -53.42 1.04
C GLN A 932 -25.21 -52.76 0.46
N ALA A 933 -24.76 -51.65 1.04
CA ALA A 933 -23.59 -50.92 0.57
C ALA A 933 -22.86 -50.19 1.70
N VAL A 934 -21.54 -50.03 1.54
CA VAL A 934 -20.71 -49.14 2.35
C VAL A 934 -20.08 -48.09 1.45
N VAL A 935 -20.19 -46.81 1.81
CA VAL A 935 -19.51 -45.71 1.14
C VAL A 935 -18.39 -45.18 2.03
N LEU A 936 -17.16 -45.21 1.53
CA LEU A 936 -15.99 -44.70 2.24
C LEU A 936 -15.79 -43.21 1.93
N SER A 937 -16.13 -42.34 2.89
CA SER A 937 -15.98 -40.87 2.83
C SER A 937 -14.97 -40.34 3.86
N ILE A 938 -13.90 -41.10 4.11
CA ILE A 938 -12.89 -40.82 5.15
C ILE A 938 -11.76 -39.85 4.71
N GLY A 939 -12.00 -39.04 3.67
CA GLY A 939 -11.07 -38.03 3.16
C GLY A 939 -10.33 -38.43 1.88
N THR A 940 -9.43 -37.57 1.41
CA THR A 940 -8.69 -37.75 0.14
C THR A 940 -7.19 -37.74 0.34
N THR A 941 -6.47 -38.37 -0.60
CA THR A 941 -5.00 -38.39 -0.67
C THR A 941 -4.56 -37.73 -1.99
N PRO A 942 -3.74 -36.66 -1.96
CA PRO A 942 -3.20 -36.03 -3.17
C PRO A 942 -2.43 -37.02 -4.06
N ASN A 943 -2.61 -36.93 -5.38
CA ASN A 943 -1.86 -37.75 -6.33
C ASN A 943 -0.54 -37.05 -6.65
N ILE A 944 0.53 -37.39 -5.93
CA ILE A 944 1.85 -36.74 -6.04
C ILE A 944 2.98 -37.70 -6.44
N GLU A 945 2.65 -38.96 -6.70
CA GLU A 945 3.63 -40.01 -7.00
C GLU A 945 4.48 -39.67 -8.23
N LEU A 946 3.85 -39.09 -9.26
CA LEU A 946 4.55 -38.64 -10.46
C LEU A 946 5.53 -37.48 -10.17
N ALA A 947 5.12 -36.52 -9.31
CA ALA A 947 5.99 -35.41 -8.92
C ALA A 947 7.19 -35.89 -8.07
N GLN A 948 6.96 -36.85 -7.18
CA GLN A 948 8.00 -37.49 -6.37
C GLN A 948 8.99 -38.26 -7.23
N ALA A 949 8.50 -39.06 -8.19
CA ALA A 949 9.33 -39.79 -9.14
C ALA A 949 10.17 -38.86 -10.05
N SER A 950 9.75 -37.59 -10.18
CA SER A 950 10.44 -36.55 -10.95
C SER A 950 11.32 -35.64 -10.08
N GLU A 951 11.60 -36.05 -8.85
CA GLU A 951 12.47 -35.35 -7.90
C GLU A 951 12.04 -33.90 -7.60
N LEU A 952 10.74 -33.61 -7.71
CA LEU A 952 10.19 -32.34 -7.24
C LEU A 952 10.06 -32.37 -5.71
N THR A 953 10.25 -31.22 -5.06
CA THR A 953 10.11 -31.13 -3.61
C THR A 953 8.67 -31.40 -3.20
N CYS A 954 8.45 -32.52 -2.52
CA CYS A 954 7.13 -32.96 -2.06
C CYS A 954 7.14 -33.20 -0.54
N LYS A 955 6.04 -32.84 0.13
CA LYS A 955 5.75 -33.20 1.52
C LYS A 955 4.41 -33.93 1.58
N ARG A 956 3.35 -33.24 2.02
CA ARG A 956 1.97 -33.75 1.93
C ARG A 956 1.37 -33.49 0.55
N GLY A 957 1.86 -32.44 -0.13
CA GLY A 957 1.67 -32.20 -1.55
C GLY A 957 2.97 -31.76 -2.23
N VAL A 958 2.86 -31.27 -3.46
CA VAL A 958 3.95 -30.64 -4.20
C VAL A 958 4.16 -29.24 -3.62
N VAL A 959 5.35 -28.96 -3.10
CA VAL A 959 5.66 -27.67 -2.47
C VAL A 959 5.76 -26.59 -3.55
N VAL A 960 5.05 -25.49 -3.35
CA VAL A 960 5.02 -24.37 -4.29
C VAL A 960 5.26 -23.01 -3.65
N ASN A 961 5.76 -22.05 -4.43
CA ASN A 961 5.89 -20.64 -4.06
C ASN A 961 4.58 -19.85 -4.29
N GLU A 962 4.63 -18.53 -4.11
CA GLU A 962 3.47 -17.62 -4.25
C GLU A 962 2.94 -17.50 -5.69
N TYR A 963 3.73 -17.86 -6.70
CA TYR A 963 3.31 -17.98 -8.09
C TYR A 963 2.91 -19.42 -8.48
N LEU A 964 2.83 -20.32 -7.49
CA LEU A 964 2.54 -21.74 -7.63
C LEU A 964 3.61 -22.51 -8.44
N GLN A 965 4.82 -21.98 -8.54
CA GLN A 965 5.98 -22.68 -9.11
C GLN A 965 6.52 -23.68 -8.11
N THR A 966 6.97 -24.83 -8.62
CA THR A 966 7.61 -25.88 -7.81
C THR A 966 9.11 -25.60 -7.62
N SER A 967 9.88 -26.59 -7.14
CA SER A 967 11.35 -26.53 -7.13
C SER A 967 11.98 -26.43 -8.52
N ASP A 968 11.20 -26.64 -9.58
CA ASP A 968 11.58 -26.40 -10.97
C ASP A 968 10.82 -25.19 -11.52
N PRO A 969 11.50 -24.15 -12.05
CA PRO A 969 10.85 -22.92 -12.53
C PRO A 969 9.95 -23.13 -13.76
N ALA A 970 10.11 -24.23 -14.50
CA ALA A 970 9.25 -24.59 -15.63
C ALA A 970 8.02 -25.41 -15.23
N VAL A 971 7.93 -25.85 -13.97
CA VAL A 971 6.85 -26.73 -13.49
C VAL A 971 6.04 -26.02 -12.39
N TYR A 972 4.72 -26.00 -12.57
CA TYR A 972 3.73 -25.45 -11.65
C TYR A 972 2.87 -26.56 -11.07
N ALA A 973 2.33 -26.37 -9.86
CA ALA A 973 1.34 -27.27 -9.29
C ALA A 973 0.12 -26.49 -8.77
N ILE A 974 -1.07 -26.94 -9.13
CA ILE A 974 -2.35 -26.31 -8.78
C ILE A 974 -3.40 -27.34 -8.35
N GLY A 975 -4.43 -26.88 -7.64
CA GLY A 975 -5.46 -27.71 -7.05
C GLY A 975 -5.00 -28.41 -5.76
N GLU A 976 -5.63 -29.53 -5.43
CA GLU A 976 -5.43 -30.20 -4.14
C GLU A 976 -4.02 -30.75 -3.92
N ILE A 977 -3.21 -30.86 -4.98
CA ILE A 977 -1.82 -31.31 -4.87
C ILE A 977 -0.86 -30.20 -4.44
N ALA A 978 -1.25 -28.93 -4.59
CA ALA A 978 -0.37 -27.80 -4.32
C ALA A 978 -0.29 -27.51 -2.81
N GLU A 979 0.90 -27.70 -2.24
CA GLU A 979 1.21 -27.36 -0.85
C GLU A 979 1.82 -25.97 -0.79
N PHE A 980 1.02 -24.99 -0.35
CA PHE A 980 1.45 -23.61 -0.18
C PHE A 980 1.56 -23.27 1.31
N ASN A 981 2.75 -22.83 1.76
CA ASN A 981 3.04 -22.54 3.18
C ASN A 981 2.61 -23.67 4.13
N GLY A 982 2.90 -24.92 3.75
CA GLY A 982 2.57 -26.12 4.54
C GLY A 982 1.09 -26.51 4.55
N THR A 983 0.25 -25.85 3.74
CA THR A 983 -1.19 -26.05 3.70
C THR A 983 -1.64 -26.57 2.33
N LEU A 984 -2.50 -27.60 2.34
CA LEU A 984 -3.21 -28.10 1.17
C LEU A 984 -4.64 -27.55 1.16
N TYR A 985 -5.07 -27.02 0.02
CA TYR A 985 -6.40 -26.45 -0.12
C TYR A 985 -7.32 -27.40 -0.90
N GLY A 986 -8.07 -28.22 -0.16
CA GLY A 986 -8.97 -29.24 -0.69
C GLY A 986 -10.32 -28.74 -1.22
N ILE A 987 -10.37 -27.55 -1.85
CA ILE A 987 -11.63 -26.91 -2.30
C ILE A 987 -11.52 -26.35 -3.72
N THR A 988 -12.61 -26.42 -4.48
CA THR A 988 -12.69 -25.93 -5.87
C THR A 988 -12.29 -24.47 -6.00
N ALA A 989 -12.73 -23.61 -5.08
CA ALA A 989 -12.39 -22.19 -5.08
C ALA A 989 -10.88 -21.94 -4.98
N ALA A 990 -10.13 -22.80 -4.28
CA ALA A 990 -8.68 -22.68 -4.20
C ALA A 990 -8.01 -23.09 -5.51
N ALA A 991 -8.48 -24.18 -6.13
CA ALA A 991 -7.98 -24.61 -7.43
C ALA A 991 -8.16 -23.52 -8.50
N GLU A 992 -9.32 -22.86 -8.54
CA GLU A 992 -9.61 -21.75 -9.45
C GLU A 992 -8.74 -20.52 -9.16
N GLN A 993 -8.56 -20.15 -7.89
CA GLN A 993 -7.69 -19.03 -7.50
C GLN A 993 -6.22 -19.29 -7.86
N GLN A 994 -5.70 -20.48 -7.54
CA GLN A 994 -4.34 -20.88 -7.89
C GLN A 994 -4.13 -20.87 -9.40
N ALA A 995 -5.09 -21.42 -10.16
CA ALA A 995 -5.04 -21.42 -11.61
C ALA A 995 -5.04 -19.99 -12.21
N ALA A 996 -5.85 -19.08 -11.66
CA ALA A 996 -5.87 -17.68 -12.08
C ALA A 996 -4.53 -16.96 -11.78
N VAL A 997 -3.86 -17.29 -10.67
CA VAL A 997 -2.52 -16.76 -10.37
C VAL A 997 -1.49 -17.26 -11.38
N VAL A 998 -1.46 -18.56 -11.66
CA VAL A 998 -0.54 -19.13 -12.66
C VAL A 998 -0.79 -18.52 -14.04
N ALA A 999 -2.06 -18.41 -14.46
CA ALA A 999 -2.42 -17.81 -15.73
C ALA A 999 -1.90 -16.37 -15.86
N ARG A 1000 -2.15 -15.52 -14.85
CA ARG A 1000 -1.66 -14.13 -14.82
C ARG A 1000 -0.13 -14.04 -14.83
N HIS A 1001 0.53 -14.86 -14.02
CA HIS A 1001 1.99 -14.89 -13.92
C HIS A 1001 2.63 -15.29 -15.27
N LEU A 1002 2.12 -16.35 -15.91
CA LEU A 1002 2.59 -16.78 -17.24
C LEU A 1002 2.33 -15.72 -18.32
N SER A 1003 1.29 -14.89 -18.16
CA SER A 1003 1.00 -13.74 -19.03
C SER A 1003 1.80 -12.47 -18.67
N GLY A 1004 2.66 -12.52 -17.66
CA GLY A 1004 3.57 -11.42 -17.29
C GLY A 1004 3.10 -10.51 -16.16
N ASP A 1005 1.92 -10.73 -15.58
CA ASP A 1005 1.46 -10.01 -14.38
C ASP A 1005 2.13 -10.61 -13.13
N ILE A 1006 3.21 -9.96 -12.69
CA ILE A 1006 3.95 -10.36 -11.49
C ILE A 1006 3.37 -9.74 -10.20
N THR A 1007 2.38 -8.86 -10.31
CA THR A 1007 1.86 -8.09 -9.17
C THR A 1007 0.82 -8.88 -8.39
N GLY A 1008 0.13 -9.81 -9.04
CA GLY A 1008 -0.81 -10.76 -8.43
C GLY A 1008 -0.14 -12.07 -8.05
N TYR A 1009 -0.23 -12.45 -6.78
CA TYR A 1009 0.34 -13.70 -6.26
C TYR A 1009 -0.58 -14.33 -5.22
N TYR A 1010 -0.41 -15.63 -4.99
CA TYR A 1010 -1.26 -16.42 -4.11
C TYR A 1010 -0.90 -16.17 -2.64
N GLN A 1011 -1.93 -15.92 -1.82
CA GLN A 1011 -1.78 -15.65 -0.38
C GLN A 1011 -2.44 -16.73 0.49
N GLY A 1012 -2.87 -17.83 -0.12
CA GLY A 1012 -3.74 -18.82 0.51
C GLY A 1012 -5.22 -18.52 0.29
N THR A 1013 -6.03 -19.56 0.13
CA THR A 1013 -7.48 -19.44 -0.03
C THR A 1013 -8.17 -19.57 1.33
N LEU A 1014 -9.18 -18.74 1.58
CA LEU A 1014 -10.04 -18.91 2.75
C LEU A 1014 -10.72 -20.29 2.72
N PHE A 1015 -10.50 -21.09 3.77
CA PHE A 1015 -11.31 -22.29 3.99
C PHE A 1015 -12.75 -21.87 4.25
N MET A 1016 -13.66 -22.35 3.40
CA MET A 1016 -15.07 -22.09 3.52
C MET A 1016 -15.86 -23.34 3.12
N ASN A 1017 -16.89 -23.65 3.89
CA ASN A 1017 -17.73 -24.82 3.67
C ASN A 1017 -19.18 -24.40 3.80
N ILE A 1018 -20.02 -24.90 2.90
CA ILE A 1018 -21.47 -24.77 2.96
C ILE A 1018 -22.00 -26.20 2.87
N LEU A 1019 -22.79 -26.62 3.86
CA LEU A 1019 -23.46 -27.92 3.81
C LEU A 1019 -24.64 -27.83 2.83
N LYS A 1020 -24.62 -28.68 1.80
CA LYS A 1020 -25.73 -28.79 0.85
C LYS A 1020 -26.73 -29.84 1.35
N MET A 1021 -27.65 -29.40 2.18
CA MET A 1021 -28.76 -30.23 2.64
C MET A 1021 -30.03 -29.39 2.57
N HIS A 1022 -31.07 -29.91 1.90
CA HIS A 1022 -32.29 -29.16 1.70
C HIS A 1022 -32.94 -28.80 3.04
N GLY A 1023 -33.23 -27.51 3.27
CA GLY A 1023 -33.84 -27.03 4.53
C GLY A 1023 -32.86 -26.79 5.69
N THR A 1024 -31.54 -26.94 5.50
CA THR A 1024 -30.55 -26.67 6.54
C THR A 1024 -29.54 -25.62 6.07
N ASP A 1025 -29.54 -24.47 6.74
CA ASP A 1025 -28.53 -23.46 6.55
C ASP A 1025 -27.37 -23.68 7.52
N LEU A 1026 -26.25 -24.18 7.00
CA LEU A 1026 -25.02 -24.36 7.77
C LEU A 1026 -23.81 -23.99 6.91
N CYS A 1027 -22.99 -23.08 7.40
CA CYS A 1027 -21.69 -22.79 6.82
C CYS A 1027 -20.63 -22.49 7.87
N SER A 1028 -19.37 -22.73 7.50
CA SER A 1028 -18.21 -22.33 8.30
C SER A 1028 -17.15 -21.67 7.43
N LEU A 1029 -16.43 -20.73 8.03
CA LEU A 1029 -15.44 -19.88 7.42
C LEU A 1029 -14.21 -19.83 8.32
N GLY A 1030 -13.01 -19.99 7.77
CA GLY A 1030 -11.75 -19.81 8.49
C GLY A 1030 -11.60 -20.73 9.70
N MET A 1031 -11.16 -20.17 10.83
CA MET A 1031 -10.99 -20.90 12.08
C MET A 1031 -12.34 -21.17 12.78
N VAL A 1032 -12.50 -22.34 13.37
CA VAL A 1032 -13.74 -22.78 14.02
C VAL A 1032 -13.60 -22.98 15.52
N GLU A 1033 -12.37 -23.28 15.97
CA GLU A 1033 -11.99 -23.40 17.37
C GLU A 1033 -11.09 -22.22 17.75
N THR A 1034 -11.26 -21.71 18.97
CA THR A 1034 -10.46 -20.61 19.50
C THR A 1034 -9.23 -21.16 20.21
N PRO A 1035 -8.02 -20.70 19.85
CA PRO A 1035 -6.81 -21.03 20.59
C PRO A 1035 -6.88 -20.57 22.05
N ASP A 1036 -6.13 -21.25 22.93
CA ASP A 1036 -5.92 -20.80 24.31
C ASP A 1036 -4.92 -19.63 24.34
N ASP A 1037 -5.33 -18.51 23.76
CA ASP A 1037 -4.55 -17.27 23.65
C ASP A 1037 -5.49 -16.07 23.90
N PRO A 1038 -5.22 -15.23 24.91
CA PRO A 1038 -6.03 -14.04 25.21
C PRO A 1038 -6.13 -13.01 24.07
N ALA A 1039 -5.27 -13.07 23.06
CA ALA A 1039 -5.36 -12.23 21.87
C ALA A 1039 -6.56 -12.60 20.96
N TYR A 1040 -7.11 -13.81 21.13
CA TYR A 1040 -8.28 -14.30 20.43
C TYR A 1040 -9.55 -14.02 21.24
N GLU A 1041 -10.59 -13.59 20.54
CA GLU A 1041 -11.86 -13.21 21.14
C GLU A 1041 -13.01 -13.91 20.42
N GLU A 1042 -14.04 -14.29 21.16
CA GLU A 1042 -15.25 -14.92 20.61
C GLU A 1042 -16.47 -14.02 20.80
N VAL A 1043 -17.30 -13.98 19.76
CA VAL A 1043 -18.63 -13.36 19.80
C VAL A 1043 -19.64 -14.44 19.42
N VAL A 1044 -20.54 -14.77 20.34
CA VAL A 1044 -21.49 -15.89 20.19
C VAL A 1044 -22.92 -15.42 20.37
N PHE A 1045 -23.79 -15.82 19.45
CA PHE A 1045 -25.25 -15.68 19.53
C PHE A 1045 -25.91 -17.04 19.29
N ILE A 1046 -26.84 -17.43 20.16
CA ILE A 1046 -27.41 -18.78 20.19
C ILE A 1046 -28.90 -18.76 20.54
N ASP A 1047 -29.71 -19.48 19.75
CA ASP A 1047 -31.07 -19.91 20.10
C ASP A 1047 -31.18 -21.40 19.74
N LYS A 1048 -30.96 -22.26 20.74
CA LYS A 1048 -30.97 -23.72 20.55
C LYS A 1048 -32.33 -24.24 20.08
N SER A 1049 -33.43 -23.64 20.56
CA SER A 1049 -34.78 -24.10 20.24
C SER A 1049 -35.12 -23.91 18.76
N LYS A 1050 -34.55 -22.86 18.15
CA LYS A 1050 -34.68 -22.57 16.72
C LYS A 1050 -33.51 -23.05 15.88
N ARG A 1051 -32.57 -23.81 16.47
CA ARG A 1051 -31.29 -24.24 15.85
C ARG A 1051 -30.49 -23.08 15.23
N TYR A 1052 -30.56 -21.90 15.85
CA TYR A 1052 -29.80 -20.74 15.43
C TYR A 1052 -28.48 -20.69 16.20
N TYR A 1053 -27.36 -20.66 15.48
CA TYR A 1053 -26.04 -20.53 16.07
C TYR A 1053 -25.13 -19.67 15.20
N LYS A 1054 -24.63 -18.58 15.77
CA LYS A 1054 -23.63 -17.71 15.17
C LYS A 1054 -22.44 -17.59 16.12
N LYS A 1055 -21.26 -17.99 15.63
CA LYS A 1055 -19.99 -17.78 16.32
C LYS A 1055 -19.06 -17.03 15.40
N CYS A 1056 -18.44 -15.96 15.90
CA CYS A 1056 -17.40 -15.20 15.22
C CYS A 1056 -16.12 -15.21 16.07
N LEU A 1057 -14.99 -15.55 15.44
CA LEU A 1057 -13.67 -15.54 16.05
C LEU A 1057 -12.91 -14.32 15.57
N ILE A 1058 -12.38 -13.54 16.49
CA ILE A 1058 -11.68 -12.28 16.22
C ILE A 1058 -10.26 -12.37 16.75
N HIS A 1059 -9.29 -11.90 15.96
CA HIS A 1059 -7.91 -11.77 16.38
C HIS A 1059 -7.33 -10.47 15.82
N ASN A 1060 -6.74 -9.64 16.70
CA ASN A 1060 -6.20 -8.31 16.34
C ASN A 1060 -7.20 -7.44 15.56
N ASP A 1061 -8.45 -7.39 16.05
CA ASP A 1061 -9.56 -6.67 15.45
C ASP A 1061 -9.91 -7.12 14.02
N ARG A 1062 -9.57 -8.35 13.62
CA ARG A 1062 -9.95 -8.94 12.34
C ARG A 1062 -10.80 -10.17 12.59
N LEU A 1063 -11.86 -10.34 11.81
CA LEU A 1063 -12.59 -11.60 11.76
C LEU A 1063 -11.67 -12.65 11.11
N ILE A 1064 -11.42 -13.75 11.81
CA ILE A 1064 -10.57 -14.86 11.34
C ILE A 1064 -11.33 -16.17 11.17
N GLY A 1065 -12.57 -16.21 11.66
CA GLY A 1065 -13.39 -17.40 11.65
C GLY A 1065 -14.85 -17.12 11.95
N ALA A 1066 -15.74 -17.92 11.36
CA ALA A 1066 -17.16 -17.88 11.68
C ALA A 1066 -17.86 -19.24 11.46
N ILE A 1067 -18.88 -19.51 12.28
CA ILE A 1067 -19.84 -20.62 12.10
C ILE A 1067 -21.25 -20.01 12.10
N LEU A 1068 -22.02 -20.29 11.05
CA LEU A 1068 -23.41 -19.84 10.90
C LEU A 1068 -24.32 -21.06 10.72
N ILE A 1069 -25.31 -21.23 11.60
CA ILE A 1069 -26.34 -22.28 11.56
C ILE A 1069 -27.72 -21.65 11.73
N GLY A 1070 -28.68 -22.04 10.90
CA GLY A 1070 -30.06 -21.55 10.89
C GLY A 1070 -30.26 -20.25 10.11
N ASP A 1071 -29.19 -19.50 9.86
CA ASP A 1071 -29.19 -18.30 9.00
C ASP A 1071 -27.76 -18.04 8.48
N LYS A 1072 -27.61 -18.05 7.15
CA LYS A 1072 -26.32 -17.80 6.47
C LYS A 1072 -26.26 -16.46 5.74
N SER A 1073 -27.18 -15.53 6.04
CA SER A 1073 -27.31 -14.25 5.33
C SER A 1073 -26.04 -13.37 5.36
N GLU A 1074 -25.25 -13.45 6.44
CA GLU A 1074 -23.98 -12.74 6.64
C GLU A 1074 -22.76 -13.44 6.00
N PHE A 1075 -22.93 -14.63 5.39
CA PHE A 1075 -21.82 -15.44 4.87
C PHE A 1075 -20.90 -14.68 3.92
N LEU A 1076 -21.45 -13.91 2.96
CA LEU A 1076 -20.66 -13.16 1.99
C LEU A 1076 -19.85 -12.05 2.65
N GLU A 1077 -20.45 -11.32 3.59
CA GLU A 1077 -19.74 -10.27 4.32
C GLU A 1077 -18.60 -10.86 5.16
N PHE A 1078 -18.86 -11.93 5.89
CA PHE A 1078 -17.83 -12.56 6.73
C PHE A 1078 -16.73 -13.18 5.89
N LYS A 1079 -17.08 -13.80 4.75
CA LYS A 1079 -16.10 -14.28 3.75
C LYS A 1079 -15.21 -13.13 3.30
N ASP A 1080 -15.77 -11.98 2.95
CA ASP A 1080 -14.99 -10.84 2.45
C ASP A 1080 -14.11 -10.22 3.54
N LEU A 1081 -14.62 -10.10 4.78
CA LEU A 1081 -13.86 -9.63 5.93
C LEU A 1081 -12.64 -10.51 6.22
N ILE A 1082 -12.85 -11.84 6.25
CA ILE A 1082 -11.79 -12.82 6.55
C ILE A 1082 -10.79 -12.91 5.40
N ALA A 1083 -11.28 -13.07 4.16
CA ALA A 1083 -10.42 -13.26 2.99
C ALA A 1083 -9.51 -12.06 2.73
N ASN A 1084 -10.02 -10.83 2.91
CA ASN A 1084 -9.25 -9.60 2.73
C ASN A 1084 -8.58 -9.10 4.02
N LYS A 1085 -8.73 -9.84 5.13
CA LYS A 1085 -8.15 -9.52 6.45
C LYS A 1085 -8.49 -8.09 6.91
N ILE A 1086 -9.74 -7.68 6.71
CA ILE A 1086 -10.22 -6.32 6.99
C ILE A 1086 -10.36 -6.12 8.50
N GLU A 1087 -9.82 -5.02 9.01
CA GLU A 1087 -10.02 -4.61 10.39
C GLU A 1087 -11.50 -4.27 10.67
N LEU A 1088 -12.06 -4.69 11.80
CA LEU A 1088 -13.49 -4.55 12.09
C LEU A 1088 -13.84 -3.12 12.48
N SER A 1089 -13.08 -2.48 13.39
CA SER A 1089 -13.43 -1.18 13.96
C SER A 1089 -14.88 -1.18 14.46
N ASP A 1090 -15.70 -0.22 14.02
CA ASP A 1090 -17.08 -0.07 14.48
C ASP A 1090 -17.97 -1.27 14.09
N LYS A 1091 -17.63 -1.97 12.99
CA LYS A 1091 -18.35 -3.19 12.55
C LYS A 1091 -18.32 -4.29 13.60
N ARG A 1092 -17.36 -4.26 14.53
CA ARG A 1092 -17.31 -5.21 15.63
C ARG A 1092 -18.60 -5.21 16.45
N LEU A 1093 -19.23 -4.04 16.65
CA LEU A 1093 -20.48 -3.91 17.41
C LEU A 1093 -21.69 -4.48 16.66
N GLU A 1094 -21.58 -4.59 15.33
CA GLU A 1094 -22.63 -5.14 14.48
C GLU A 1094 -22.62 -6.67 14.49
N LEU A 1095 -21.50 -7.32 14.82
CA LEU A 1095 -21.41 -8.79 14.86
C LEU A 1095 -22.44 -9.45 15.81
N LEU A 1096 -22.88 -8.78 16.88
CA LEU A 1096 -23.91 -9.31 17.80
C LEU A 1096 -25.35 -9.02 17.37
N ARG A 1097 -25.55 -8.09 16.44
CA ARG A 1097 -26.88 -7.67 16.00
C ARG A 1097 -27.13 -8.33 14.65
N SER A 1098 -28.20 -9.10 14.50
CA SER A 1098 -28.74 -9.42 13.18
C SER A 1098 -29.29 -8.13 12.57
N GLY A 1099 -28.38 -7.32 12.03
CA GLY A 1099 -28.68 -6.01 11.46
C GLY A 1099 -29.36 -6.14 10.09
N LYS A 1100 -30.09 -5.08 9.69
CA LYS A 1100 -30.53 -4.93 8.30
C LYS A 1100 -29.31 -5.06 7.38
N LYS A 1101 -29.43 -5.89 6.34
CA LYS A 1101 -28.45 -6.07 5.27
C LYS A 1101 -27.93 -4.70 4.80
N GLY A 1102 -26.66 -4.40 5.05
CA GLY A 1102 -26.00 -3.23 4.47
C GLY A 1102 -26.03 -3.34 2.94
N GLU A 1103 -26.19 -2.22 2.23
CA GLU A 1103 -26.10 -2.25 0.77
C GLU A 1103 -24.68 -2.71 0.37
N PRO A 1104 -24.54 -3.73 -0.50
CA PRO A 1104 -23.23 -4.17 -0.97
C PRO A 1104 -22.53 -3.03 -1.75
N VAL A 1105 -21.20 -3.07 -1.79
CA VAL A 1105 -20.42 -2.17 -2.65
C VAL A 1105 -20.74 -2.50 -4.11
N ILE A 1106 -21.36 -1.55 -4.82
CA ILE A 1106 -21.66 -1.70 -6.25
C ILE A 1106 -20.63 -0.93 -7.06
N GLY A 1107 -19.94 -1.60 -7.97
CA GLY A 1107 -18.91 -1.00 -8.84
C GLY A 1107 -17.60 -0.69 -8.10
N LYS A 1108 -16.81 0.22 -8.68
CA LYS A 1108 -15.51 0.63 -8.12
C LYS A 1108 -15.69 1.20 -6.71
N LEU A 1109 -14.88 0.74 -5.75
CA LEU A 1109 -14.87 1.31 -4.40
C LEU A 1109 -14.44 2.78 -4.45
N VAL A 1110 -15.25 3.68 -3.90
CA VAL A 1110 -14.96 5.13 -3.82
C VAL A 1110 -14.59 5.52 -2.38
N CYS A 1111 -15.35 5.04 -1.40
CA CYS A 1111 -15.15 5.33 0.03
C CYS A 1111 -14.66 4.09 0.78
N SER A 1112 -13.36 4.02 1.13
CA SER A 1112 -12.80 2.88 1.88
C SER A 1112 -13.21 2.84 3.36
N CYS A 1113 -13.50 4.00 3.97
CA CYS A 1113 -13.92 4.04 5.37
C CYS A 1113 -15.39 3.65 5.57
N GLY A 1114 -16.25 3.97 4.60
CA GLY A 1114 -17.68 3.66 4.64
C GLY A 1114 -18.08 2.48 3.76
N SER A 1115 -17.11 1.83 3.09
CA SER A 1115 -17.36 0.76 2.11
C SER A 1115 -18.46 1.12 1.09
N VAL A 1116 -18.28 2.22 0.35
CA VAL A 1116 -19.26 2.69 -0.65
C VAL A 1116 -18.66 2.68 -2.05
N GLY A 1117 -19.37 2.07 -3.00
CA GLY A 1117 -18.98 2.01 -4.40
C GLY A 1117 -19.60 3.12 -5.27
N GLU A 1118 -19.02 3.30 -6.45
CA GLU A 1118 -19.48 4.25 -7.47
C GLU A 1118 -20.93 3.98 -7.93
N GLY A 1119 -21.33 2.70 -7.98
CA GLY A 1119 -22.69 2.29 -8.30
C GLY A 1119 -23.70 2.67 -7.22
N ASN A 1120 -23.32 2.59 -5.93
CA ASN A 1120 -24.17 3.07 -4.83
C ASN A 1120 -24.40 4.58 -4.96
N ILE A 1121 -23.34 5.34 -5.24
CA ILE A 1121 -23.39 6.80 -5.43
C ILE A 1121 -24.27 7.16 -6.63
N THR A 1122 -24.02 6.54 -7.78
CA THR A 1122 -24.79 6.76 -9.01
C THR A 1122 -26.26 6.41 -8.84
N GLY A 1123 -26.56 5.34 -8.09
CA GLY A 1123 -27.93 4.96 -7.71
C GLY A 1123 -28.65 6.08 -6.95
N LYS A 1124 -28.04 6.63 -5.89
CA LYS A 1124 -28.64 7.73 -5.12
C LYS A 1124 -28.77 9.04 -5.89
N ILE A 1125 -27.87 9.31 -6.82
CA ILE A 1125 -28.00 10.47 -7.73
C ILE A 1125 -29.24 10.29 -8.62
N LYS A 1126 -29.46 9.10 -9.18
CA LYS A 1126 -30.66 8.78 -9.98
C LYS A 1126 -31.96 8.84 -9.16
N GLU A 1127 -31.90 8.57 -7.85
CA GLU A 1127 -33.01 8.73 -6.90
C GLU A 1127 -33.30 10.21 -6.54
N GLY A 1128 -32.53 11.18 -7.06
CA GLY A 1128 -32.79 12.61 -6.87
C GLY A 1128 -31.81 13.33 -5.93
N CYS A 1129 -30.72 12.69 -5.50
CA CYS A 1129 -29.65 13.36 -4.75
C CYS A 1129 -28.79 14.21 -5.69
N THR A 1130 -29.10 15.51 -5.83
CA THR A 1130 -28.47 16.42 -6.80
C THR A 1130 -27.37 17.32 -6.22
N SER A 1131 -27.01 17.17 -4.94
CA SER A 1131 -25.91 17.92 -4.32
C SER A 1131 -24.95 16.99 -3.58
N LEU A 1132 -23.68 17.39 -3.48
CA LEU A 1132 -22.64 16.59 -2.79
C LEU A 1132 -23.06 16.20 -1.38
N GLU A 1133 -23.61 17.14 -0.64
CA GLU A 1133 -24.06 16.93 0.74
C GLU A 1133 -25.18 15.87 0.81
N LYS A 1134 -26.20 15.98 -0.05
CA LYS A 1134 -27.30 15.00 -0.10
C LYS A 1134 -26.80 13.62 -0.49
N VAL A 1135 -25.90 13.53 -1.47
CA VAL A 1135 -25.29 12.25 -1.88
C VAL A 1135 -24.47 11.65 -0.75
N CYS A 1136 -23.61 12.44 -0.08
CA CYS A 1136 -22.81 11.97 1.04
C CYS A 1136 -23.69 11.49 2.21
N GLN A 1137 -24.77 12.22 2.51
CA GLN A 1137 -25.72 11.85 3.56
C GLN A 1137 -26.51 10.58 3.22
N ALA A 1138 -26.96 10.42 1.98
CA ALA A 1138 -27.73 9.26 1.54
C ALA A 1138 -26.90 7.99 1.41
N THR A 1139 -25.63 8.11 1.03
CA THR A 1139 -24.73 6.97 0.78
C THR A 1139 -23.79 6.66 1.95
N GLY A 1140 -23.57 7.62 2.86
CA GLY A 1140 -22.50 7.58 3.86
C GLY A 1140 -21.10 7.87 3.30
N ALA A 1141 -20.92 7.95 1.98
CA ALA A 1141 -19.62 8.29 1.39
C ALA A 1141 -19.21 9.70 1.79
N GLY A 1142 -17.95 9.88 2.22
CA GLY A 1142 -17.44 11.20 2.58
C GLY A 1142 -17.89 11.74 3.96
N MET A 1143 -18.71 11.01 4.71
CA MET A 1143 -19.17 11.41 6.05
C MET A 1143 -18.18 11.04 7.17
N GLY A 1144 -17.33 10.04 6.96
CA GLY A 1144 -16.24 9.67 7.87
C GLY A 1144 -15.01 10.56 7.69
N CYS A 1145 -13.97 10.04 7.05
CA CYS A 1145 -12.71 10.79 6.84
C CYS A 1145 -12.79 11.88 5.74
N GLY A 1146 -13.88 11.95 4.98
CA GLY A 1146 -14.08 12.91 3.88
C GLY A 1146 -13.14 12.77 2.67
N SER A 1147 -12.15 11.86 2.69
CA SER A 1147 -11.08 11.80 1.69
C SER A 1147 -11.56 11.39 0.29
N CYS A 1148 -12.76 10.83 0.16
CA CYS A 1148 -13.40 10.49 -1.12
C CYS A 1148 -14.33 11.60 -1.66
N ARG A 1149 -14.58 12.70 -0.93
CA ARG A 1149 -15.53 13.74 -1.35
C ARG A 1149 -15.22 14.37 -2.72
N PRO A 1150 -13.95 14.65 -3.09
CA PRO A 1150 -13.65 15.11 -4.44
C PRO A 1150 -14.05 14.10 -5.53
N GLU A 1151 -13.89 12.80 -5.27
CA GLU A 1151 -14.29 11.74 -6.21
C GLU A 1151 -15.81 11.60 -6.27
N VAL A 1152 -16.51 11.72 -5.13
CA VAL A 1152 -17.98 11.78 -5.09
C VAL A 1152 -18.51 12.99 -5.88
N GLN A 1153 -17.86 14.17 -5.76
CA GLN A 1153 -18.21 15.37 -6.53
C GLN A 1153 -18.03 15.14 -8.03
N ALA A 1154 -16.90 14.55 -8.46
CA ALA A 1154 -16.67 14.23 -9.86
C ALA A 1154 -17.71 13.24 -10.41
N ILE A 1155 -18.11 12.22 -9.63
CA ILE A 1155 -19.17 11.29 -10.01
C ILE A 1155 -20.52 12.02 -10.14
N LEU A 1156 -20.83 12.92 -9.19
CA LEU A 1156 -22.05 13.73 -9.22
C LEU A 1156 -22.13 14.58 -10.50
N GLU A 1157 -21.06 15.31 -10.83
CA GLU A 1157 -20.99 16.18 -12.01
C GLU A 1157 -21.08 15.40 -13.33
N ARG A 1158 -20.48 14.21 -13.39
CA ARG A 1158 -20.55 13.34 -14.58
C ARG A 1158 -21.92 12.69 -14.74
N THR A 1159 -22.64 12.44 -13.65
CA THR A 1159 -23.92 11.72 -13.65
C THR A 1159 -25.11 12.66 -13.87
N LEU A 1160 -25.03 13.91 -13.37
CA LEU A 1160 -26.08 14.90 -13.60
C LEU A 1160 -25.99 15.46 -15.03
N PRO A 1161 -27.11 15.60 -15.76
CA PRO A 1161 -27.10 16.28 -17.04
C PRO A 1161 -26.66 17.74 -16.85
N GLN A 1162 -25.64 18.18 -17.60
CA GLN A 1162 -25.13 19.55 -17.52
C GLN A 1162 -26.24 20.55 -17.88
N GLN A 1163 -26.90 21.14 -16.89
CA GLN A 1163 -27.73 22.32 -17.11
C GLN A 1163 -26.83 23.54 -17.28
N GLY A 1164 -26.60 23.95 -18.53
CA GLY A 1164 -26.21 25.32 -18.87
C GLY A 1164 -24.73 25.70 -18.75
N LYS A 1165 -23.84 25.04 -19.51
CA LYS A 1165 -22.66 25.74 -20.07
C LYS A 1165 -22.84 25.83 -21.58
N LYS A 1166 -23.35 26.97 -22.07
CA LYS A 1166 -23.32 27.29 -23.50
C LYS A 1166 -21.86 27.34 -23.94
N LYS A 1167 -21.38 26.29 -24.61
CA LYS A 1167 -20.24 26.40 -25.52
C LYS A 1167 -20.71 27.21 -26.72
N THR A 1168 -20.14 28.39 -26.92
CA THR A 1168 -20.31 29.15 -28.14
C THR A 1168 -19.45 28.49 -29.22
N GLU A 1169 -19.98 27.49 -29.90
CA GLU A 1169 -19.40 27.00 -31.15
C GLU A 1169 -19.79 27.99 -32.25
N GLN A 1170 -18.83 28.84 -32.65
CA GLN A 1170 -18.91 29.55 -33.92
C GLN A 1170 -18.57 28.54 -35.03
N LEU A 1171 -19.60 28.17 -35.78
CA LEU A 1171 -19.47 27.65 -37.13
C LEU A 1171 -18.68 28.66 -37.97
N VAL A 1172 -17.51 28.26 -38.46
CA VAL A 1172 -16.93 28.85 -39.66
C VAL A 1172 -16.89 27.75 -40.70
N THR A 1173 -17.68 27.98 -41.73
CA THR A 1173 -17.83 27.22 -42.96
C THR A 1173 -16.58 27.38 -43.84
N VAL A 1174 -16.17 26.25 -44.44
CA VAL A 1174 -15.13 26.04 -45.47
C VAL A 1174 -13.68 25.96 -44.98
#